data_AF-A0A6L9IMC5-F1
#
_entry.id   AF-A0A6L9IMC5-F1
#
_cell.length_a   1.000
_cell.length_b   1.000
_cell.length_c   1.000
_cell.angle_alpha   90.00
_cell.angle_beta   90.00
_cell.angle_gamma   90.00
#
_symmetry.space_group_name_H-M   'P 1'
#
loop_
_entity.id
_entity.type
_entity.pdbx_description
1 polymer ?
#
loop_
_entity_poly.entity_id
_entity_poly.type
_entity_poly.pdbx_seq_one_letter_code
_entity_poly.pdbx_strand_id
1 'polypeptide(L)'
;MTIDTPARAAPAARSQVRLHGLAAGFFGLLAFLTLYPIVLHSGTHVAGFDYFNYNWNFWWIRHALHTPGLDVYANDFVMFPNLSNYGYHALTAFWYPLWALLEPLTGTLHAVTVIIFLGAFLNGYLLFVLLRSESVHPGLALLGGAVLQVLPISRYFYYNTHLNLMDWFWLPAHLLLWQQVVAAIDGGRLRQAVGWALVQGIALWGLFLTDLQFPIFLAAVMVPYGLYTLWRSRWRVRLISAGIVAVGVAVALIWFAGPLPAILEFSGELVPGPVEDRPGVPFPGGLLSMADEWWSWARPSVGAFVTVAILLSTIVSVTPLRRRMPPDRWLWFGIMLPPLIFALGPTVQLGDQTIPMPYRWLYTITDGMFRMPWRLAPIFVIAGMIFAGKTWTPLLTGRAILPPRSARVFALAGAFLALAVSIRLYETAPLDPVPYPYTFYETMAAEPYDEYVVFEVPTGIGTGEVLFGDSRAIQLQFYGMTHTRRMVNGFISRAPIENFWYMVYDDPMISWLGQRRYLEPENVAAQLRERIFSWPIGYIVIHQNLIGRDGPTLQEIIGYLNQHDDLVCPFTVEGDAVVYRTRWHPDGCPPRTPPEVAPGEFVIDIGAPGDEVHLGWGWHYREDVFGVTLRWMGEYPQTRLYVDLPPADYTVTITAQAFHEPRTLQLIVNDQPLGTPATVSTDQLAEYTFDLPAEVIGDGDHSEVVFDYDDWRVPAELGLGGDQRRLALAVDWVRFAQQDSGQPTDGS
;
A
#
# COMPACT_ATOMS: atom_id res chain seq x y z
N MET A 1 13.82 41.10 -40.52
CA MET A 1 12.93 41.99 -39.76
C MET A 1 13.18 41.74 -38.28
N THR A 2 14.19 42.41 -37.72
CA THR A 2 14.54 42.38 -36.29
C THR A 2 13.48 43.20 -35.55
N ILE A 3 12.57 42.52 -34.85
CA ILE A 3 11.58 43.19 -34.01
C ILE A 3 12.31 43.62 -32.74
N ASP A 4 12.77 44.88 -32.71
CA ASP A 4 13.24 45.53 -31.49
C ASP A 4 12.09 45.58 -30.50
N THR A 5 12.11 44.63 -29.55
CA THR A 5 11.15 44.60 -28.47
C THR A 5 11.70 45.52 -27.39
N PRO A 6 11.01 46.61 -27.02
CA PRO A 6 11.52 47.55 -26.03
C PRO A 6 11.81 46.82 -24.72
N ALA A 7 13.03 47.01 -24.20
CA ALA A 7 13.48 46.42 -22.95
C ALA A 7 12.55 46.87 -21.82
N ARG A 8 11.65 45.99 -21.38
CA ARG A 8 10.82 46.23 -20.19
C ARG A 8 11.75 46.35 -18.98
N ALA A 9 11.68 47.49 -18.29
CA ALA A 9 12.39 47.69 -17.03
C ALA A 9 12.11 46.51 -16.09
N ALA A 10 13.17 45.85 -15.63
CA ALA A 10 13.05 44.74 -14.69
C ALA A 10 12.35 45.25 -13.41
N PRO A 11 11.28 44.59 -12.93
CA PRO A 11 10.65 44.97 -11.68
C PRO A 11 11.68 44.94 -10.55
N ALA A 12 11.64 45.90 -9.63
CA ALA A 12 12.58 45.98 -8.53
C ALA A 12 12.59 44.67 -7.71
N ALA A 13 13.78 44.13 -7.41
CA ALA A 13 13.96 42.83 -6.74
C ALA A 13 13.08 42.66 -5.48
N ARG A 14 12.87 43.73 -4.70
CA ARG A 14 11.99 43.73 -3.51
C ARG A 14 10.55 43.32 -3.80
N SER A 15 10.01 43.69 -4.96
CA SER A 15 8.64 43.34 -5.37
C SER A 15 8.50 41.86 -5.73
N GLN A 16 9.55 41.26 -6.28
CA GLN A 16 9.56 39.84 -6.63
C GLN A 16 9.61 38.97 -5.37
N VAL A 17 10.49 39.29 -4.41
CA VAL A 17 10.58 38.55 -3.14
C VAL A 17 9.23 38.54 -2.41
N ARG A 18 8.56 39.69 -2.31
CA ARG A 18 7.22 39.76 -1.71
C ARG A 18 6.20 38.89 -2.43
N LEU A 19 6.19 38.90 -3.77
CA LEU A 19 5.27 38.08 -4.54
C LEU A 19 5.53 36.58 -4.33
N HIS A 20 6.79 36.15 -4.33
CA HIS A 20 7.14 34.75 -4.09
C HIS A 20 6.81 34.32 -2.66
N GLY A 21 7.04 35.17 -1.65
CA GLY A 21 6.64 34.89 -0.27
C GLY A 21 5.11 34.74 -0.11
N LEU A 22 4.33 35.61 -0.76
CA LEU A 22 2.87 35.48 -0.79
C LEU A 22 2.41 34.20 -1.50
N ALA A 23 3.03 33.87 -2.64
CA ALA A 23 2.72 32.64 -3.36
C ALA A 23 3.07 31.39 -2.55
N ALA A 24 4.23 31.37 -1.89
CA ALA A 24 4.63 30.28 -1.00
C ALA A 24 3.65 30.12 0.16
N GLY A 25 3.26 31.21 0.83
CA GLY A 25 2.24 31.17 1.88
C GLY A 25 0.88 30.66 1.38
N PHE A 26 0.46 31.09 0.19
CA PHE A 26 -0.78 30.60 -0.44
C PHE A 26 -0.75 29.09 -0.71
N PHE A 27 0.31 28.59 -1.36
CA PHE A 27 0.40 27.15 -1.68
C PHE A 27 0.67 26.28 -0.45
N GLY A 28 1.35 26.80 0.57
CA GLY A 28 1.50 26.12 1.85
C GLY A 28 0.16 25.99 2.58
N LEU A 29 -0.64 27.06 2.62
CA LEU A 29 -2.00 26.99 3.18
C LEU A 29 -2.90 26.06 2.36
N LEU A 30 -2.82 26.11 1.03
CA LEU A 30 -3.60 25.21 0.17
C LEU A 30 -3.18 23.75 0.34
N ALA A 31 -1.89 23.46 0.54
CA ALA A 31 -1.39 22.11 0.83
C ALA A 31 -1.98 21.63 2.16
N PHE A 32 -1.93 22.47 3.20
CA PHE A 32 -2.54 22.16 4.48
C PHE A 32 -4.05 21.90 4.34
N LEU A 33 -4.81 22.77 3.68
CA LEU A 33 -6.25 22.57 3.46
C LEU A 33 -6.57 21.32 2.64
N THR A 34 -5.68 20.90 1.74
CA THR A 34 -5.87 19.69 0.93
C THR A 34 -5.56 18.43 1.74
N LEU A 35 -4.61 18.50 2.66
CA LEU A 35 -4.01 17.37 3.37
C LEU A 35 -4.28 17.38 4.87
N TYR A 36 -5.14 18.27 5.37
CA TYR A 36 -5.34 18.44 6.82
C TYR A 36 -5.70 17.14 7.54
N PRO A 37 -6.47 16.17 6.98
CA PRO A 37 -6.73 14.91 7.67
C PRO A 37 -5.45 14.10 7.86
N ILE A 38 -4.62 13.99 6.81
CA ILE A 38 -3.35 13.26 6.84
C ILE A 38 -2.38 13.92 7.83
N VAL A 39 -2.31 15.26 7.82
CA VAL A 39 -1.44 16.02 8.72
C VAL A 39 -1.90 15.87 10.19
N LEU A 40 -3.19 15.98 10.47
CA LEU A 40 -3.72 15.95 11.84
C LEU A 40 -3.83 14.55 12.44
N HIS A 41 -3.91 13.49 11.60
CA HIS A 41 -3.97 12.10 12.05
C HIS A 41 -2.66 11.34 11.80
N SER A 42 -1.57 12.03 11.47
CA SER A 42 -0.26 11.42 11.24
C SER A 42 0.16 10.58 12.45
N GLY A 43 0.68 9.38 12.19
CA GLY A 43 1.06 8.41 13.22
C GLY A 43 -0.09 7.59 13.83
N THR A 44 -1.35 7.96 13.59
CA THR A 44 -2.53 7.18 14.04
C THR A 44 -3.33 6.60 12.88
N HIS A 45 -3.28 7.27 11.73
CA HIS A 45 -3.93 6.84 10.50
C HIS A 45 -2.97 7.00 9.32
N VAL A 46 -3.26 6.26 8.26
CA VAL A 46 -2.51 6.20 7.01
C VAL A 46 -3.41 6.51 5.81
N ALA A 47 -2.80 6.98 4.73
CA ALA A 47 -3.52 7.44 3.56
C ALA A 47 -3.50 6.37 2.44
N GLY A 48 -4.63 5.67 2.29
CA GLY A 48 -4.92 4.72 1.22
C GLY A 48 -3.95 3.53 1.17
N PHE A 49 -3.81 2.90 0.00
CA PHE A 49 -3.22 1.57 -0.07
C PHE A 49 -1.68 1.52 0.04
N ASP A 50 -0.93 2.37 -0.67
CA ASP A 50 0.52 2.16 -0.85
C ASP A 50 1.40 2.63 0.35
N TYR A 51 0.81 3.05 1.48
CA TYR A 51 1.60 3.54 2.62
C TYR A 51 2.61 2.50 3.09
N PHE A 52 2.23 1.22 3.12
CA PHE A 52 3.10 0.16 3.59
C PHE A 52 4.33 0.03 2.69
N ASN A 53 4.12 0.02 1.37
CA ASN A 53 5.17 -0.17 0.39
C ASN A 53 6.20 0.97 0.41
N TYR A 54 5.78 2.23 0.49
CA TYR A 54 6.74 3.34 0.47
C TYR A 54 7.50 3.54 1.78
N ASN A 55 6.85 3.28 2.93
CA ASN A 55 7.58 3.25 4.19
C ASN A 55 8.62 2.11 4.17
N TRP A 56 8.21 0.91 3.72
CA TRP A 56 9.10 -0.23 3.59
C TRP A 56 10.22 0.03 2.58
N ASN A 57 9.98 0.70 1.46
CA ASN A 57 11.00 1.04 0.47
C ASN A 57 12.13 1.90 1.06
N PHE A 58 11.77 2.89 1.87
CA PHE A 58 12.79 3.73 2.51
C PHE A 58 13.56 2.97 3.59
N TRP A 59 12.88 2.11 4.36
CA TRP A 59 13.54 1.18 5.27
C TRP A 59 14.47 0.23 4.51
N TRP A 60 14.04 -0.34 3.38
CA TRP A 60 14.83 -1.26 2.55
C TRP A 60 16.07 -0.58 2.00
N ILE A 61 15.96 0.63 1.44
CA ILE A 61 17.13 1.41 0.98
C ILE A 61 18.12 1.58 2.13
N ARG A 62 17.65 1.96 3.34
CA ARG A 62 18.51 2.07 4.51
C ARG A 62 19.15 0.73 4.89
N HIS A 63 18.36 -0.34 4.92
CA HIS A 63 18.79 -1.66 5.34
C HIS A 63 19.85 -2.22 4.38
N ALA A 64 19.60 -2.16 3.08
CA ALA A 64 20.55 -2.59 2.05
C ALA A 64 21.85 -1.76 2.05
N LEU A 65 21.77 -0.45 2.30
CA LEU A 65 22.97 0.40 2.38
C LEU A 65 23.84 0.16 3.62
N HIS A 66 23.26 -0.36 4.71
CA HIS A 66 24.01 -0.61 5.96
C HIS A 66 24.35 -2.08 6.19
N THR A 67 23.75 -3.01 5.43
CA THR A 67 23.98 -4.44 5.59
C THR A 67 24.94 -4.94 4.51
N PRO A 68 26.13 -5.46 4.88
CA PRO A 68 27.08 -5.96 3.91
C PRO A 68 26.50 -7.08 3.03
N GLY A 69 26.71 -6.98 1.72
CA GLY A 69 26.28 -8.00 0.76
C GLY A 69 24.87 -7.82 0.20
N LEU A 70 24.09 -6.85 0.69
CA LEU A 70 22.80 -6.50 0.10
C LEU A 70 22.96 -5.46 -1.03
N ASP A 71 22.08 -5.54 -2.02
CA ASP A 71 21.95 -4.55 -3.11
C ASP A 71 20.57 -3.92 -3.04
N VAL A 72 20.49 -2.58 -3.12
CA VAL A 72 19.22 -1.84 -3.13
C VAL A 72 18.28 -2.32 -4.24
N TYR A 73 18.84 -2.80 -5.36
CA TYR A 73 18.09 -3.26 -6.53
C TYR A 73 17.96 -4.79 -6.65
N ALA A 74 18.37 -5.56 -5.65
CA ALA A 74 18.13 -7.01 -5.58
C ALA A 74 17.60 -7.40 -4.20
N ASN A 75 16.37 -7.91 -4.14
CA ASN A 75 15.66 -8.12 -2.88
C ASN A 75 15.04 -9.51 -2.79
N ASP A 76 15.36 -10.22 -1.72
CA ASP A 76 14.76 -11.49 -1.30
C ASP A 76 14.01 -11.36 0.04
N PHE A 77 13.81 -10.13 0.52
CA PHE A 77 13.09 -9.89 1.78
C PHE A 77 11.59 -9.96 1.61
N VAL A 78 11.08 -9.85 0.39
CA VAL A 78 9.65 -9.94 0.04
C VAL A 78 9.51 -10.90 -1.14
N MET A 79 8.46 -11.73 -1.14
CA MET A 79 8.30 -12.84 -2.09
C MET A 79 9.43 -13.88 -2.02
N PHE A 80 9.99 -14.09 -0.81
CA PHE A 80 10.95 -15.17 -0.56
C PHE A 80 10.36 -16.53 -0.98
N PRO A 81 11.15 -17.46 -1.57
CA PRO A 81 12.61 -17.52 -1.70
C PRO A 81 13.21 -16.81 -2.91
N ASN A 82 12.42 -16.05 -3.68
CA ASN A 82 12.89 -15.49 -4.93
C ASN A 82 13.68 -14.20 -4.70
N LEU A 83 14.89 -14.14 -5.24
CA LEU A 83 15.63 -12.89 -5.39
C LEU A 83 15.01 -12.08 -6.54
N SER A 84 14.31 -11.00 -6.18
CA SER A 84 13.61 -10.16 -7.13
C SER A 84 14.44 -8.94 -7.54
N ASN A 85 14.48 -8.67 -8.84
CA ASN A 85 15.13 -7.49 -9.40
C ASN A 85 14.23 -6.25 -9.23
N TYR A 86 14.76 -5.22 -8.59
CA TYR A 86 14.07 -3.97 -8.27
C TYR A 86 14.37 -2.83 -9.25
N GLY A 87 15.05 -3.10 -10.37
CA GLY A 87 15.34 -2.13 -11.42
C GLY A 87 14.09 -1.43 -11.97
N TYR A 88 12.97 -2.16 -12.05
CA TYR A 88 11.66 -1.61 -12.44
C TYR A 88 10.70 -1.33 -11.25
N HIS A 89 11.15 -1.52 -10.00
CA HIS A 89 10.35 -1.25 -8.82
C HIS A 89 10.27 0.27 -8.55
N ALA A 90 9.11 0.76 -8.12
CA ALA A 90 8.91 2.18 -7.78
C ALA A 90 9.49 2.52 -6.40
N LEU A 91 10.82 2.50 -6.27
CA LEU A 91 11.51 2.76 -4.99
C LEU A 91 11.35 4.20 -4.50
N THR A 92 11.20 5.15 -5.42
CA THR A 92 11.08 6.58 -5.11
C THR A 92 12.28 7.10 -4.30
N ALA A 93 13.48 6.62 -4.65
CA ALA A 93 14.74 6.90 -3.97
C ALA A 93 15.10 8.40 -3.91
N PHE A 94 14.50 9.25 -4.77
CA PHE A 94 14.64 10.71 -4.68
C PHE A 94 14.26 11.26 -3.31
N TRP A 95 13.21 10.73 -2.67
CA TRP A 95 12.72 11.20 -1.38
C TRP A 95 13.46 10.61 -0.17
N TYR A 96 14.28 9.57 -0.38
CA TYR A 96 15.00 8.88 0.69
C TYR A 96 15.86 9.81 1.57
N PRO A 97 16.65 10.77 1.03
CA PRO A 97 17.46 11.65 1.88
C PRO A 97 16.64 12.50 2.85
N LEU A 98 15.45 12.95 2.43
CA LEU A 98 14.55 13.70 3.29
C LEU A 98 13.92 12.78 4.35
N TRP A 99 13.47 11.60 3.94
CA TRP A 99 12.94 10.61 4.88
C TRP A 99 13.98 10.20 5.93
N ALA A 100 15.21 9.89 5.51
CA ALA A 100 16.30 9.47 6.39
C ALA A 100 16.70 10.55 7.41
N LEU A 101 16.53 11.83 7.06
CA LEU A 101 16.73 12.95 7.98
C LEU A 101 15.60 13.08 9.02
N LEU A 102 14.35 12.82 8.63
CA LEU A 102 13.17 13.07 9.46
C LEU A 102 12.74 11.86 10.29
N GLU A 103 12.89 10.66 9.77
CA GLU A 103 12.39 9.44 10.40
C GLU A 103 12.94 9.23 11.83
N PRO A 104 14.24 9.42 12.11
CA PRO A 104 14.75 9.31 13.48
C PRO A 104 14.18 10.36 14.46
N LEU A 105 13.61 11.45 13.95
CA LEU A 105 13.10 12.56 14.76
C LEU A 105 11.59 12.45 15.01
N THR A 106 10.83 11.93 14.06
CA THR A 106 9.35 11.96 14.08
C THR A 106 8.68 10.61 13.79
N GLY A 107 9.46 9.58 13.46
CA GLY A 107 8.97 8.31 12.94
C GLY A 107 8.64 8.35 11.44
N THR A 108 8.52 7.16 10.85
CA THR A 108 8.43 6.99 9.39
C THR A 108 7.15 7.58 8.79
N LEU A 109 6.00 7.42 9.47
CA LEU A 109 4.70 7.91 9.00
C LEU A 109 4.65 9.45 8.93
N HIS A 110 5.22 10.14 9.92
CA HIS A 110 5.34 11.59 9.92
C HIS A 110 6.31 12.08 8.83
N ALA A 111 7.44 11.39 8.64
CA ALA A 111 8.39 11.72 7.58
C ALA A 111 7.74 11.62 6.19
N VAL A 112 6.96 10.55 5.93
CA VAL A 112 6.18 10.39 4.70
C VAL A 112 5.11 11.48 4.56
N THR A 113 4.42 11.84 5.65
CA THR A 113 3.44 12.94 5.66
C THR A 113 4.07 14.28 5.24
N VAL A 114 5.28 14.57 5.72
CA VAL A 114 6.05 15.77 5.31
C VAL A 114 6.42 15.71 3.83
N ILE A 115 6.83 14.55 3.32
CA ILE A 115 7.11 14.35 1.90
C ILE A 115 5.86 14.62 1.04
N ILE A 116 4.70 14.07 1.42
CA ILE A 116 3.42 14.33 0.71
C ILE A 116 3.08 15.82 0.73
N PHE A 117 3.24 16.48 1.88
CA PHE A 117 3.01 17.92 2.01
C PHE A 117 3.92 18.74 1.08
N LEU A 118 5.20 18.40 1.01
CA LEU A 118 6.15 19.06 0.12
C LEU A 118 5.85 18.79 -1.35
N GLY A 119 5.51 17.56 -1.73
CA GLY A 119 5.09 17.23 -3.10
C GLY A 119 3.88 18.06 -3.52
N ALA A 120 2.84 18.13 -2.68
CA ALA A 120 1.67 18.96 -2.92
C ALA A 120 2.00 20.45 -3.03
N PHE A 121 2.83 20.98 -2.13
CA PHE A 121 3.30 22.37 -2.18
C PHE A 121 4.07 22.67 -3.47
N LEU A 122 5.03 21.82 -3.84
CA LEU A 122 5.90 22.00 -4.99
C LEU A 122 5.11 21.94 -6.31
N ASN A 123 4.09 21.09 -6.40
CA ASN A 123 3.19 21.02 -7.56
C ASN A 123 2.56 22.39 -7.87
N GLY A 124 2.00 23.05 -6.85
CA GLY A 124 1.43 24.37 -7.02
C GLY A 124 2.47 25.46 -7.25
N TYR A 125 3.50 25.48 -6.40
CA TYR A 125 4.50 26.54 -6.41
C TYR A 125 5.35 26.57 -7.68
N LEU A 126 5.87 25.43 -8.15
CA LEU A 126 6.72 25.42 -9.35
C LEU A 126 5.92 25.70 -10.62
N LEU A 127 4.67 25.27 -10.72
CA LEU A 127 3.80 25.67 -11.83
C LEU A 127 3.50 27.18 -11.80
N PHE A 128 3.29 27.77 -10.62
CA PHE A 128 3.21 29.23 -10.49
C PHE A 128 4.48 29.92 -10.99
N VAL A 129 5.67 29.44 -10.60
CA VAL A 129 6.95 30.02 -11.05
C VAL A 129 7.09 29.91 -12.57
N LEU A 130 6.73 28.77 -13.18
CA LEU A 130 6.72 28.58 -14.62
C LEU A 130 5.73 29.53 -15.32
N LEU A 131 4.50 29.64 -14.82
CA LEU A 131 3.51 30.58 -15.39
C LEU A 131 4.02 32.02 -15.34
N ARG A 132 4.70 32.40 -14.25
CA ARG A 132 5.33 33.73 -14.13
C ARG A 132 6.47 33.93 -15.11
N SER A 133 7.32 32.93 -15.35
CA SER A 133 8.39 33.00 -16.35
C SER A 133 7.83 33.10 -17.77
N GLU A 134 6.68 32.47 -18.01
CA GLU A 134 5.90 32.57 -19.25
C GLU A 134 5.07 33.87 -19.35
N SER A 135 5.36 34.86 -18.49
CA SER A 135 4.74 36.19 -18.45
C SER A 135 3.24 36.22 -18.12
N VAL A 136 2.70 35.17 -17.49
CA VAL A 136 1.29 35.10 -17.06
C VAL A 136 1.04 36.01 -15.86
N HIS A 137 -0.09 36.73 -15.83
CA HIS A 137 -0.47 37.62 -14.72
C HIS A 137 -0.40 36.90 -13.34
N PRO A 138 0.13 37.53 -12.27
CA PRO A 138 0.33 36.85 -10.99
C PRO A 138 -0.88 36.13 -10.42
N GLY A 139 -2.07 36.75 -10.49
CA GLY A 139 -3.31 36.10 -10.03
C GLY A 139 -3.72 34.88 -10.85
N LEU A 140 -3.48 34.89 -12.17
CA LEU A 140 -3.73 33.72 -13.02
C LEU A 140 -2.67 32.64 -12.80
N ALA A 141 -1.43 33.04 -12.50
CA ALA A 141 -0.38 32.11 -12.15
C ALA A 141 -0.68 31.39 -10.82
N LEU A 142 -1.22 32.10 -9.81
CA LEU A 142 -1.66 31.49 -8.55
C LEU A 142 -2.77 30.48 -8.80
N LEU A 143 -3.77 30.87 -9.60
CA LEU A 143 -4.87 29.98 -9.96
C LEU A 143 -4.39 28.75 -10.76
N GLY A 144 -3.52 28.93 -11.74
CA GLY A 144 -2.96 27.83 -12.52
C GLY A 144 -2.12 26.86 -11.68
N GLY A 145 -1.32 27.37 -10.74
CA GLY A 145 -0.64 26.54 -9.75
C GLY A 145 -1.62 25.78 -8.86
N ALA A 146 -2.69 26.44 -8.39
CA ALA A 146 -3.70 25.81 -7.56
C ALA A 146 -4.36 24.65 -8.28
N VAL A 147 -4.70 24.82 -9.57
CA VAL A 147 -5.30 23.77 -10.40
C VAL A 147 -4.49 22.49 -10.40
N LEU A 148 -3.15 22.54 -10.54
CA LEU A 148 -2.33 21.33 -10.49
C LEU A 148 -2.23 20.76 -9.07
N GLN A 149 -2.04 21.62 -8.07
CA GLN A 149 -1.91 21.20 -6.67
C GLN A 149 -3.13 20.44 -6.17
N VAL A 150 -4.34 20.93 -6.50
CA VAL A 150 -5.61 20.33 -6.06
C VAL A 150 -6.31 19.50 -7.15
N LEU A 151 -5.63 19.21 -8.27
CA LEU A 151 -6.18 18.36 -9.33
C LEU A 151 -6.65 17.03 -8.70
N PRO A 152 -7.87 16.52 -9.00
CA PRO A 152 -8.36 15.31 -8.34
C PRO A 152 -7.42 14.11 -8.50
N ILE A 153 -6.79 13.97 -9.67
CA ILE A 153 -5.74 12.98 -9.92
C ILE A 153 -4.50 13.16 -9.02
N SER A 154 -4.03 14.40 -8.82
CA SER A 154 -2.91 14.66 -7.90
C SER A 154 -3.31 14.40 -6.44
N ARG A 155 -4.55 14.74 -6.07
CA ARG A 155 -5.11 14.44 -4.74
C ARG A 155 -5.21 12.93 -4.50
N TYR A 156 -5.64 12.16 -5.50
CA TYR A 156 -5.66 10.70 -5.44
C TYR A 156 -4.29 10.14 -5.06
N PHE A 157 -3.21 10.67 -5.64
CA PHE A 157 -1.85 10.24 -5.31
C PHE A 157 -1.46 10.56 -3.86
N TYR A 158 -1.81 11.75 -3.36
CA TYR A 158 -1.54 12.09 -1.96
C TYR A 158 -2.29 11.17 -0.99
N TYR A 159 -3.57 10.88 -1.27
CA TYR A 159 -4.44 10.09 -0.40
C TYR A 159 -4.31 8.57 -0.57
N ASN A 160 -3.50 8.11 -1.53
CA ASN A 160 -3.08 6.70 -1.64
C ASN A 160 -1.60 6.50 -1.37
N THR A 161 -0.90 7.54 -0.88
CA THR A 161 0.55 7.51 -0.63
C THR A 161 1.36 7.10 -1.87
N HIS A 162 0.90 7.41 -3.09
CA HIS A 162 1.67 7.17 -4.32
C HIS A 162 2.80 8.20 -4.46
N LEU A 163 3.85 8.06 -3.65
CA LEU A 163 4.96 9.01 -3.62
C LEU A 163 5.65 9.13 -4.98
N ASN A 164 5.71 8.03 -5.73
CA ASN A 164 6.25 7.99 -7.08
C ASN A 164 5.47 8.84 -8.10
N LEU A 165 4.16 9.05 -7.91
CA LEU A 165 3.27 9.69 -8.89
C LEU A 165 2.77 11.07 -8.46
N MET A 166 3.02 11.50 -7.23
CA MET A 166 2.59 12.82 -6.78
C MET A 166 3.50 13.95 -7.26
N ASP A 167 4.68 13.66 -7.83
CA ASP A 167 5.77 14.62 -8.07
C ASP A 167 5.69 15.38 -9.40
N TRP A 168 4.49 15.83 -9.77
CA TRP A 168 4.23 16.57 -11.01
C TRP A 168 5.03 17.88 -11.14
N PHE A 169 5.59 18.39 -10.04
CA PHE A 169 6.45 19.56 -9.97
C PHE A 169 7.74 19.39 -10.80
N TRP A 170 8.16 18.17 -11.11
CA TRP A 170 9.32 17.94 -11.95
C TRP A 170 9.15 18.53 -13.35
N LEU A 171 7.96 18.44 -13.94
CA LEU A 171 7.69 18.98 -15.28
C LEU A 171 7.95 20.49 -15.34
N PRO A 172 7.32 21.34 -14.49
CA PRO A 172 7.63 22.76 -14.47
C PRO A 172 9.06 23.06 -14.01
N ALA A 173 9.64 22.29 -13.09
CA ALA A 173 11.04 22.46 -12.68
C ALA A 173 12.00 22.33 -13.86
N HIS A 174 11.85 21.29 -14.67
CA HIS A 174 12.69 21.06 -15.84
C HIS A 174 12.53 22.14 -16.91
N LEU A 175 11.30 22.60 -17.17
CA LEU A 175 11.07 23.70 -18.10
C LEU A 175 11.76 24.99 -17.62
N LEU A 176 11.69 25.28 -16.32
CA LEU A 176 12.38 26.42 -15.72
C LEU A 176 13.91 26.31 -15.83
N LEU A 177 14.47 25.13 -15.57
CA LEU A 177 15.90 24.86 -15.72
C LEU A 177 16.35 25.00 -17.19
N TRP A 178 15.56 24.49 -18.14
CA TRP A 178 15.82 24.67 -19.57
C TRP A 178 15.79 26.15 -19.98
N GLN A 179 14.85 26.95 -19.45
CA GLN A 179 14.83 28.39 -19.67
C GLN A 179 16.12 29.08 -19.18
N GLN A 180 16.72 28.62 -18.07
CA GLN A 180 18.02 29.14 -17.61
C GLN A 180 19.17 28.79 -18.57
N VAL A 181 19.18 27.57 -19.11
CA VAL A 181 20.15 27.15 -20.14
C VAL A 181 20.04 28.05 -21.38
N VAL A 182 18.81 28.26 -21.89
CA VAL A 182 18.54 29.12 -23.04
C VAL A 182 18.98 30.56 -22.77
N ALA A 183 18.59 31.13 -21.63
CA ALA A 183 18.94 32.50 -21.27
C ALA A 183 20.46 32.72 -21.08
N ALA A 184 21.19 31.70 -20.61
CA ALA A 184 22.63 31.76 -20.50
C ALA A 184 23.32 31.72 -21.87
N ILE A 185 22.86 30.85 -22.78
CA ILE A 185 23.40 30.72 -24.14
C ILE A 185 23.12 31.96 -24.98
N ASP A 186 21.89 32.45 -24.97
CA ASP A 186 21.51 33.66 -25.74
C ASP A 186 22.25 34.90 -25.24
N GLY A 187 22.52 34.96 -23.93
CA GLY A 187 23.35 35.99 -23.29
C GLY A 187 24.87 35.79 -23.44
N GLY A 188 25.33 34.74 -24.14
CA GLY A 188 26.77 34.48 -24.34
C GLY A 188 27.54 33.99 -23.09
N ARG A 189 26.84 33.61 -22.02
CA ARG A 189 27.41 33.18 -20.74
C ARG A 189 27.62 31.66 -20.70
N LEU A 190 28.60 31.17 -21.46
CA LEU A 190 28.80 29.73 -21.66
C LEU A 190 29.04 28.95 -20.36
N ARG A 191 29.85 29.47 -19.42
CA ARG A 191 30.09 28.81 -18.12
C ARG A 191 28.80 28.60 -17.33
N GLN A 192 27.93 29.62 -17.34
CA GLN A 192 26.63 29.54 -16.68
C GLN A 192 25.69 28.55 -17.39
N ALA A 193 25.73 28.50 -18.73
CA ALA A 193 24.97 27.53 -19.50
C ALA A 193 25.37 26.09 -19.19
N VAL A 194 26.69 25.82 -19.10
CA VAL A 194 27.20 24.51 -18.69
C VAL A 194 26.75 24.18 -17.26
N GLY A 195 26.88 25.12 -16.32
CA GLY A 195 26.40 24.94 -14.95
C GLY A 195 24.92 24.55 -14.89
N TRP A 196 24.05 25.25 -15.64
CA TRP A 196 22.63 24.91 -15.71
C TRP A 196 22.34 23.59 -16.43
N ALA A 197 23.14 23.23 -17.43
CA ALA A 197 23.02 21.93 -18.09
C ALA A 197 23.37 20.78 -17.13
N LEU A 198 24.40 20.94 -16.28
CA LEU A 198 24.74 19.98 -15.24
C LEU A 198 23.60 19.84 -14.21
N VAL A 199 23.05 20.97 -13.73
CA VAL A 199 21.90 20.96 -12.80
C VAL A 199 20.67 20.29 -13.44
N GLN A 200 20.40 20.56 -14.72
CA GLN A 200 19.34 19.88 -15.47
C GLN A 200 19.58 18.36 -15.54
N GLY A 201 20.82 17.92 -15.75
CA GLY A 201 21.18 16.49 -15.75
C GLY A 201 20.98 15.81 -14.39
N ILE A 202 21.39 16.47 -13.30
CA ILE A 202 21.16 15.99 -11.93
C ILE A 202 19.66 15.93 -11.63
N ALA A 203 18.90 16.95 -12.03
CA ALA A 203 17.45 16.97 -11.89
C ALA A 203 16.79 15.82 -12.68
N LEU A 204 17.30 15.48 -13.87
CA LEU A 204 16.78 14.38 -14.69
C LEU A 204 17.02 13.03 -14.02
N TRP A 205 18.17 12.86 -13.37
CA TRP A 205 18.44 11.71 -12.52
C TRP A 205 17.48 11.65 -11.32
N GLY A 206 17.25 12.77 -10.61
CA GLY A 206 16.26 12.83 -9.52
C GLY A 206 14.83 12.49 -9.96
N LEU A 207 14.42 12.97 -11.13
CA LEU A 207 13.15 12.61 -11.76
C LEU A 207 13.09 11.11 -12.10
N PHE A 208 14.18 10.52 -12.59
CA PHE A 208 14.24 9.08 -12.85
C PHE A 208 14.15 8.24 -11.57
N LEU A 209 14.81 8.68 -10.49
CA LEU A 209 14.74 8.05 -9.17
C LEU A 209 13.38 8.20 -8.48
N THR A 210 12.53 9.11 -8.96
CA THR A 210 11.16 9.27 -8.47
C THR A 210 10.27 8.16 -9.03
N ASP A 211 10.23 8.03 -10.37
CA ASP A 211 9.52 7.00 -11.10
C ASP A 211 9.99 6.93 -12.57
N LEU A 212 10.04 5.72 -13.12
CA LEU A 212 10.54 5.43 -14.46
C LEU A 212 9.67 5.99 -15.59
N GLN A 213 8.41 6.36 -15.33
CA GLN A 213 7.50 6.94 -16.31
C GLN A 213 7.66 8.45 -16.48
N PHE A 214 8.19 9.15 -15.47
CA PHE A 214 8.33 10.61 -15.56
C PHE A 214 9.24 11.10 -16.69
N PRO A 215 10.31 10.40 -17.12
CA PRO A 215 11.06 10.77 -18.32
C PRO A 215 10.18 10.85 -19.56
N ILE A 216 9.22 9.91 -19.70
CA ILE A 216 8.24 9.90 -20.79
C ILE A 216 7.30 11.11 -20.67
N PHE A 217 6.81 11.38 -19.45
CA PHE A 217 5.93 12.53 -19.18
C PHE A 217 6.63 13.87 -19.47
N LEU A 218 7.89 14.00 -19.07
CA LEU A 218 8.70 15.16 -19.34
C LEU A 218 8.95 15.33 -20.82
N ALA A 219 9.28 14.25 -21.55
CA ALA A 219 9.53 14.30 -22.98
C ALA A 219 8.33 14.87 -23.75
N ALA A 220 7.09 14.54 -23.35
CA ALA A 220 5.86 15.03 -23.96
C ALA A 220 5.73 16.57 -23.96
N VAL A 221 6.39 17.26 -23.02
CA VAL A 221 6.37 18.74 -22.91
C VAL A 221 7.71 19.36 -23.29
N MET A 222 8.81 18.77 -22.83
CA MET A 222 10.15 19.29 -23.00
C MET A 222 10.64 19.19 -24.45
N VAL A 223 10.34 18.10 -25.17
CA VAL A 223 10.75 17.97 -26.58
C VAL A 223 10.12 19.06 -27.46
N PRO A 224 8.78 19.26 -27.50
CA PRO A 224 8.20 20.32 -28.31
C PRO A 224 8.63 21.72 -27.87
N TYR A 225 8.77 21.96 -26.56
CA TYR A 225 9.29 23.23 -26.05
C TYR A 225 10.77 23.46 -26.44
N GLY A 226 11.61 22.43 -26.34
CA GLY A 226 13.00 22.42 -26.75
C GLY A 226 13.16 22.73 -28.24
N LEU A 227 12.41 22.03 -29.10
CA LEU A 227 12.36 22.28 -30.54
C LEU A 227 11.94 23.71 -30.87
N TYR A 228 10.96 24.24 -30.15
CA TYR A 228 10.55 25.64 -30.29
C TYR A 228 11.66 26.63 -29.89
N THR A 229 12.36 26.39 -28.78
CA THR A 229 13.50 27.22 -28.37
C THR A 229 14.67 27.14 -29.36
N LEU A 230 14.95 25.95 -29.91
CA LEU A 230 15.95 25.75 -30.97
C LEU A 230 15.58 26.49 -32.25
N TRP A 231 14.32 26.44 -32.64
CA TRP A 231 13.84 27.15 -33.83
C TRP A 231 14.06 28.67 -33.71
N ARG A 232 13.82 29.22 -32.52
CA ARG A 232 13.96 30.65 -32.22
C ARG A 232 15.39 31.13 -31.97
N SER A 233 16.25 30.31 -31.39
CA SER A 233 17.61 30.74 -31.07
C SER A 233 18.53 30.70 -32.29
N ARG A 234 19.46 31.66 -32.34
CA ARG A 234 20.57 31.69 -33.30
C ARG A 234 21.72 30.74 -32.91
N TRP A 235 21.73 30.24 -31.67
CA TRP A 235 22.80 29.42 -31.10
C TRP A 235 22.43 27.94 -31.01
N ARG A 236 21.77 27.42 -32.05
CA ARG A 236 21.19 26.06 -32.09
C ARG A 236 22.17 24.97 -31.67
N VAL A 237 23.38 25.00 -32.20
CA VAL A 237 24.42 24.01 -31.89
C VAL A 237 24.76 24.00 -30.40
N ARG A 238 24.88 25.17 -29.77
CA ARG A 238 25.20 25.28 -28.33
C ARG A 238 24.06 24.75 -27.45
N LEU A 239 22.81 25.00 -27.85
CA LEU A 239 21.65 24.46 -27.15
C LEU A 239 21.59 22.93 -27.26
N ILE A 240 21.86 22.39 -28.45
CA ILE A 240 21.95 20.93 -28.66
C ILE A 240 23.08 20.36 -27.78
N SER A 241 24.27 20.97 -27.78
CA SER A 241 25.37 20.53 -26.91
C SER A 241 25.01 20.58 -25.42
N ALA A 242 24.32 21.63 -24.96
CA ALA A 242 23.87 21.71 -23.57
C ALA A 242 22.84 20.62 -23.22
N GLY A 243 21.92 20.31 -24.15
CA GLY A 243 20.99 19.19 -24.01
C GLY A 243 21.71 17.84 -23.92
N ILE A 244 22.70 17.60 -24.79
CA ILE A 244 23.54 16.40 -24.76
C ILE A 244 24.28 16.28 -23.43
N VAL A 245 24.85 17.38 -22.91
CA VAL A 245 25.51 17.39 -21.60
C VAL A 245 24.53 17.02 -20.48
N ALA A 246 23.33 17.60 -20.46
CA ALA A 246 22.33 17.29 -19.45
C ALA A 246 21.92 15.81 -19.47
N VAL A 247 21.63 15.27 -20.66
CA VAL A 247 21.29 13.85 -20.83
C VAL A 247 22.46 12.94 -20.47
N GLY A 248 23.69 13.29 -20.89
CA GLY A 248 24.89 12.52 -20.58
C GLY A 248 25.17 12.42 -19.08
N VAL A 249 25.00 13.53 -18.34
CA VAL A 249 25.09 13.54 -16.87
C VAL A 249 24.00 12.67 -16.25
N ALA A 250 22.75 12.80 -16.72
CA ALA A 250 21.64 11.98 -16.21
C ALA A 250 21.91 10.49 -16.41
N VAL A 251 22.30 10.08 -17.63
CA VAL A 251 22.62 8.68 -17.95
C VAL A 251 23.79 8.17 -17.12
N ALA A 252 24.85 8.96 -16.95
CA ALA A 252 25.98 8.58 -16.11
C ALA A 252 25.54 8.36 -14.65
N LEU A 253 24.72 9.24 -14.09
CA LEU A 253 24.21 9.09 -12.72
C LEU A 253 23.22 7.92 -12.59
N ILE A 254 22.37 7.70 -13.58
CA ILE A 254 21.44 6.56 -13.63
C ILE A 254 22.22 5.23 -13.73
N TRP A 255 23.38 5.22 -14.39
CA TRP A 255 24.28 4.07 -14.45
C TRP A 255 25.01 3.80 -13.12
N PHE A 256 25.67 4.81 -12.54
CA PHE A 256 26.55 4.62 -11.38
C PHE A 256 25.85 4.76 -10.02
N ALA A 257 24.73 5.46 -9.97
CA ALA A 257 23.99 5.79 -8.75
C ALA A 257 22.48 5.69 -8.99
N GLY A 258 22.05 4.72 -9.80
CA GLY A 258 20.67 4.51 -10.16
C GLY A 258 20.38 3.10 -10.65
N PRO A 259 19.16 2.85 -11.16
CA PRO A 259 18.67 1.50 -11.43
C PRO A 259 19.14 0.90 -12.75
N LEU A 260 19.90 1.61 -13.59
CA LEU A 260 20.12 1.18 -14.98
C LEU A 260 20.80 -0.19 -15.13
N PRO A 261 21.85 -0.53 -14.35
CA PRO A 261 22.40 -1.88 -14.39
C PRO A 261 21.34 -2.94 -14.08
N ALA A 262 20.57 -2.76 -13.01
CA ALA A 262 19.49 -3.67 -12.64
C ALA A 262 18.39 -3.76 -13.71
N ILE A 263 18.02 -2.64 -14.34
CA ILE A 263 17.07 -2.60 -15.47
C ILE A 263 17.59 -3.44 -16.65
N LEU A 264 18.88 -3.37 -16.95
CA LEU A 264 19.50 -4.11 -18.07
C LEU A 264 19.66 -5.60 -17.74
N GLU A 265 19.81 -5.95 -16.47
CA GLU A 265 19.88 -7.32 -15.97
C GLU A 265 18.50 -7.94 -15.70
N PHE A 266 17.42 -7.15 -15.80
CA PHE A 266 16.08 -7.64 -15.56
C PHE A 266 15.73 -8.75 -16.54
N SER A 267 15.38 -9.91 -15.98
CA SER A 267 14.84 -11.05 -16.71
C SER A 267 13.53 -11.47 -16.05
N GLY A 268 12.60 -11.96 -16.88
CA GLY A 268 11.35 -12.53 -16.41
C GLY A 268 10.14 -11.93 -17.10
N GLU A 269 9.02 -12.63 -17.02
CA GLU A 269 7.77 -12.20 -17.64
C GLU A 269 6.96 -11.36 -16.66
N LEU A 270 6.43 -10.22 -17.09
CA LEU A 270 5.53 -9.39 -16.29
C LEU A 270 4.10 -9.68 -16.70
N VAL A 271 3.15 -9.72 -15.76
CA VAL A 271 1.72 -9.95 -16.07
C VAL A 271 1.17 -8.82 -16.94
N PRO A 272 0.86 -9.04 -18.22
CA PRO A 272 0.16 -8.03 -18.99
C PRO A 272 -1.32 -8.08 -18.63
N GLY A 273 -1.84 -7.04 -17.97
CA GLY A 273 -3.29 -6.86 -17.86
C GLY A 273 -3.93 -6.65 -19.25
N PRO A 274 -5.24 -6.82 -19.43
CA PRO A 274 -5.88 -6.39 -20.67
C PRO A 274 -5.91 -4.86 -20.76
N VAL A 275 -5.93 -4.33 -21.98
CA VAL A 275 -5.93 -2.87 -22.21
C VAL A 275 -7.24 -2.23 -21.75
N GLU A 276 -8.32 -3.01 -21.73
CA GLU A 276 -9.66 -2.64 -21.29
C GLU A 276 -9.73 -2.32 -19.79
N ASP A 277 -8.86 -2.95 -18.98
CA ASP A 277 -8.79 -2.72 -17.52
C ASP A 277 -8.03 -1.44 -17.15
N ARG A 278 -7.61 -0.66 -18.15
CA ARG A 278 -6.83 0.56 -17.96
C ARG A 278 -7.76 1.77 -18.04
N PRO A 279 -8.32 2.25 -16.91
CA PRO A 279 -9.31 3.31 -16.93
C PRO A 279 -8.71 4.57 -17.58
N GLY A 280 -9.47 5.22 -18.45
CA GLY A 280 -9.19 6.58 -18.89
C GLY A 280 -9.99 7.59 -18.09
N VAL A 281 -9.75 8.88 -18.30
CA VAL A 281 -10.65 9.94 -17.84
C VAL A 281 -11.96 9.82 -18.63
N PRO A 282 -13.10 9.44 -18.00
CA PRO A 282 -14.33 9.18 -18.73
C PRO A 282 -14.78 10.41 -19.52
N PHE A 283 -15.18 10.24 -20.78
CA PHE A 283 -15.68 11.33 -21.62
C PHE A 283 -17.21 11.29 -21.73
N PRO A 284 -17.91 12.43 -21.61
CA PRO A 284 -17.41 13.72 -21.15
C PRO A 284 -17.37 13.84 -19.61
N GLY A 285 -17.89 12.84 -18.88
CA GLY A 285 -18.13 12.88 -17.44
C GLY A 285 -16.90 13.30 -16.62
N GLY A 286 -15.80 12.57 -16.67
CA GLY A 286 -14.57 12.90 -15.93
C GLY A 286 -13.92 14.22 -16.32
N LEU A 287 -14.25 14.81 -17.48
CA LEU A 287 -13.80 16.14 -17.90
C LEU A 287 -14.71 17.28 -17.44
N LEU A 288 -16.01 17.01 -17.22
CA LEU A 288 -17.03 18.03 -16.92
C LEU A 288 -17.66 17.88 -15.54
N SER A 289 -17.39 16.78 -14.85
CA SER A 289 -17.84 16.50 -13.50
C SER A 289 -16.76 15.78 -12.72
N MET A 290 -17.04 15.60 -11.44
CA MET A 290 -16.17 14.96 -10.47
C MET A 290 -16.82 13.62 -10.09
N ALA A 291 -16.06 12.53 -10.11
CA ALA A 291 -16.56 11.21 -9.73
C ALA A 291 -17.04 11.18 -8.27
N ASP A 292 -17.97 10.30 -7.93
CA ASP A 292 -18.50 10.23 -6.56
C ASP A 292 -17.42 9.83 -5.55
N GLU A 293 -16.53 8.93 -5.94
CA GLU A 293 -15.35 8.52 -5.19
C GLU A 293 -14.10 8.96 -5.95
N TRP A 294 -13.67 10.20 -5.74
CA TRP A 294 -12.52 10.76 -6.45
C TRP A 294 -11.17 10.15 -6.06
N TRP A 295 -11.16 9.45 -4.92
CA TRP A 295 -10.05 8.65 -4.45
C TRP A 295 -10.04 7.22 -5.01
N SER A 296 -10.94 6.89 -5.94
CA SER A 296 -10.93 5.62 -6.66
C SER A 296 -10.20 5.74 -8.00
N TRP A 297 -9.18 4.91 -8.21
CA TRP A 297 -8.39 4.90 -9.44
C TRP A 297 -9.18 4.44 -10.67
N ALA A 298 -10.26 3.68 -10.46
CA ALA A 298 -11.12 3.18 -11.52
C ALA A 298 -11.99 4.28 -12.16
N ARG A 299 -12.15 5.43 -11.49
CA ARG A 299 -13.03 6.53 -11.94
C ARG A 299 -12.29 7.88 -11.91
N PRO A 300 -11.18 8.02 -12.66
CA PRO A 300 -10.38 9.24 -12.62
C PRO A 300 -11.16 10.43 -13.18
N SER A 301 -10.96 11.61 -12.61
CA SER A 301 -11.58 12.86 -13.10
C SER A 301 -10.61 14.03 -13.01
N VAL A 302 -10.83 15.07 -13.82
CA VAL A 302 -10.08 16.33 -13.78
C VAL A 302 -10.92 17.51 -13.28
N GLY A 303 -12.23 17.29 -13.12
CA GLY A 303 -13.20 18.32 -12.76
C GLY A 303 -13.52 19.29 -13.91
N ALA A 304 -14.65 19.99 -13.79
CA ALA A 304 -15.17 20.86 -14.85
C ALA A 304 -14.26 22.07 -15.15
N PHE A 305 -13.54 22.57 -14.14
CA PHE A 305 -12.86 23.86 -14.21
C PHE A 305 -11.81 23.92 -15.32
N VAL A 306 -10.96 22.89 -15.43
CA VAL A 306 -9.88 22.85 -16.43
C VAL A 306 -10.47 22.89 -17.84
N THR A 307 -11.45 22.02 -18.11
CA THR A 307 -12.11 21.91 -19.41
C THR A 307 -12.79 23.22 -19.78
N VAL A 308 -13.57 23.80 -18.87
CA VAL A 308 -14.26 25.08 -19.11
C VAL A 308 -13.26 26.22 -19.34
N ALA A 309 -12.20 26.31 -18.54
CA ALA A 309 -11.17 27.34 -18.69
C ALA A 309 -10.49 27.27 -20.05
N ILE A 310 -10.14 26.06 -20.51
CA ILE A 310 -9.51 25.83 -21.81
C ILE A 310 -10.47 26.13 -22.97
N LEU A 311 -11.73 25.70 -22.88
CA LEU A 311 -12.74 25.99 -23.90
C LEU A 311 -12.97 27.50 -24.04
N LEU A 312 -13.17 28.21 -22.92
CA LEU A 312 -13.31 29.66 -22.92
C LEU A 312 -12.05 30.36 -23.46
N SER A 313 -10.86 29.90 -23.07
CA SER A 313 -9.60 30.43 -23.63
C SER A 313 -9.47 30.18 -25.14
N THR A 314 -9.98 29.05 -25.64
CA THR A 314 -9.96 28.73 -27.07
C THR A 314 -10.89 29.66 -27.84
N ILE A 315 -12.13 29.84 -27.37
CA ILE A 315 -13.10 30.78 -27.94
C ILE A 315 -12.51 32.20 -27.98
N VAL A 316 -11.97 32.67 -26.85
CA VAL A 316 -11.34 33.99 -26.74
C VAL A 316 -10.14 34.11 -27.70
N SER A 317 -9.33 33.07 -27.84
CA SER A 317 -8.15 33.04 -28.71
C SER A 317 -8.43 33.09 -30.20
N VAL A 318 -9.65 32.75 -30.64
CA VAL A 318 -10.07 32.83 -32.06
C VAL A 318 -10.85 34.11 -32.39
N THR A 319 -11.35 34.84 -31.38
CA THR A 319 -12.05 36.13 -31.58
C THR A 319 -11.12 37.24 -32.08
N PRO A 320 -11.64 38.42 -32.51
CA PRO A 320 -10.81 39.57 -32.88
C PRO A 320 -9.82 40.04 -31.79
N LEU A 321 -10.09 39.71 -30.52
CA LEU A 321 -9.18 39.97 -29.39
C LEU A 321 -7.84 39.23 -29.52
N ARG A 322 -7.76 38.20 -30.38
CA ARG A 322 -6.54 37.42 -30.66
C ARG A 322 -5.33 38.25 -31.04
N ARG A 323 -5.53 39.44 -31.62
CA ARG A 323 -4.44 40.36 -32.01
C ARG A 323 -3.67 40.92 -30.81
N ARG A 324 -4.25 40.85 -29.61
CA ARG A 324 -3.62 41.30 -28.36
C ARG A 324 -2.87 40.20 -27.62
N MET A 325 -2.98 38.95 -28.09
CA MET A 325 -2.46 37.79 -27.39
C MET A 325 -1.14 37.32 -27.99
N PRO A 326 -0.22 36.80 -27.16
CA PRO A 326 1.09 36.41 -27.64
C PRO A 326 0.94 35.14 -28.50
N PRO A 327 1.64 35.06 -29.67
CA PRO A 327 1.42 33.98 -30.65
C PRO A 327 1.90 32.62 -30.16
N ASP A 328 2.86 32.61 -29.23
CA ASP A 328 3.41 31.41 -28.59
C ASP A 328 2.40 30.62 -27.74
N ARG A 329 1.24 31.20 -27.39
CA ARG A 329 0.17 30.46 -26.69
C ARG A 329 -0.27 29.20 -27.44
N TRP A 330 -0.24 29.23 -28.78
CA TRP A 330 -0.64 28.09 -29.60
C TRP A 330 0.33 26.91 -29.54
N LEU A 331 1.58 27.14 -29.14
CA LEU A 331 2.50 26.05 -28.80
C LEU A 331 1.93 25.22 -27.66
N TRP A 332 1.53 25.88 -26.57
CA TRP A 332 0.99 25.22 -25.37
C TRP A 332 -0.35 24.55 -25.64
N PHE A 333 -1.20 25.16 -26.46
CA PHE A 333 -2.41 24.51 -26.96
C PHE A 333 -2.07 23.23 -27.75
N GLY A 334 -1.06 23.25 -28.63
CA GLY A 334 -0.63 22.06 -29.36
C GLY A 334 -0.07 20.97 -28.44
N ILE A 335 0.76 21.34 -27.47
CA ILE A 335 1.37 20.42 -26.50
C ILE A 335 0.32 19.71 -25.65
N MET A 336 -0.78 20.38 -25.29
CA MET A 336 -1.79 19.78 -24.41
C MET A 336 -2.65 18.68 -25.09
N LEU A 337 -2.73 18.67 -26.43
CA LEU A 337 -3.66 17.78 -27.16
C LEU A 337 -3.26 16.30 -27.11
N PRO A 338 -2.01 15.88 -27.39
CA PRO A 338 -1.66 14.46 -27.34
C PRO A 338 -1.85 13.85 -25.94
N PRO A 339 -1.36 14.45 -24.83
CA PRO A 339 -1.61 13.93 -23.49
C PRO A 339 -3.10 13.86 -23.14
N LEU A 340 -3.90 14.86 -23.56
CA LEU A 340 -5.36 14.81 -23.36
C LEU A 340 -5.98 13.60 -24.07
N ILE A 341 -5.67 13.39 -25.35
CA ILE A 341 -6.22 12.30 -26.16
C ILE A 341 -5.85 10.94 -25.57
N PHE A 342 -4.60 10.75 -25.14
CA PHE A 342 -4.18 9.52 -24.48
C PHE A 342 -4.80 9.35 -23.09
N ALA A 343 -4.99 10.43 -22.33
CA ALA A 343 -5.60 10.37 -21.01
C ALA A 343 -7.06 9.92 -21.00
N LEU A 344 -7.77 10.00 -22.14
CA LEU A 344 -9.13 9.49 -22.30
C LEU A 344 -9.23 7.96 -22.25
N GLY A 345 -8.11 7.25 -22.27
CA GLY A 345 -8.07 5.79 -22.15
C GLY A 345 -8.14 5.04 -23.47
N PRO A 346 -8.35 3.72 -23.44
CA PRO A 346 -8.35 2.86 -24.62
C PRO A 346 -9.59 3.04 -25.50
N THR A 347 -10.68 3.51 -24.92
CA THR A 347 -11.97 3.72 -25.59
C THR A 347 -12.69 4.91 -24.99
N VAL A 348 -13.54 5.55 -25.79
CA VAL A 348 -14.50 6.56 -25.36
C VAL A 348 -15.90 6.10 -25.73
N GLN A 349 -16.83 6.20 -24.78
CA GLN A 349 -18.24 5.94 -25.03
C GLN A 349 -18.96 7.22 -25.48
N LEU A 350 -19.64 7.17 -26.62
CA LEU A 350 -20.48 8.25 -27.14
C LEU A 350 -21.87 7.71 -27.46
N GLY A 351 -22.79 7.83 -26.50
CA GLY A 351 -24.05 7.08 -26.56
C GLY A 351 -23.76 5.57 -26.53
N ASP A 352 -24.30 4.83 -27.49
CA ASP A 352 -24.09 3.38 -27.62
C ASP A 352 -22.83 3.01 -28.42
N GLN A 353 -22.04 3.99 -28.88
CA GLN A 353 -20.86 3.78 -29.71
C GLN A 353 -19.59 3.77 -28.87
N THR A 354 -18.79 2.71 -29.00
CA THR A 354 -17.43 2.62 -28.43
C THR A 354 -16.39 3.03 -29.47
N ILE A 355 -15.76 4.17 -29.25
CA ILE A 355 -14.73 4.71 -30.14
C ILE A 355 -13.35 4.28 -29.62
N PRO A 356 -12.56 3.51 -30.38
CA PRO A 356 -11.19 3.16 -29.98
C PRO A 356 -10.30 4.40 -30.01
N MET A 357 -9.48 4.56 -28.99
CA MET A 357 -8.61 5.72 -28.81
C MET A 357 -7.15 5.39 -29.08
N PRO A 358 -6.30 6.38 -29.44
CA PRO A 358 -4.88 6.16 -29.72
C PRO A 358 -4.07 5.54 -28.57
N TYR A 359 -4.59 5.56 -27.34
CA TYR A 359 -3.94 4.90 -26.20
C TYR A 359 -3.67 3.41 -26.45
N ARG A 360 -4.55 2.71 -27.19
CA ARG A 360 -4.32 1.30 -27.56
C ARG A 360 -2.98 1.10 -28.29
N TRP A 361 -2.60 2.06 -29.14
CA TRP A 361 -1.30 2.02 -29.81
C TRP A 361 -0.14 2.19 -28.83
N LEU A 362 -0.24 3.15 -27.91
CA LEU A 362 0.76 3.34 -26.85
C LEU A 362 0.90 2.09 -25.96
N TYR A 363 -0.24 1.46 -25.64
CA TYR A 363 -0.28 0.20 -24.91
C TYR A 363 0.48 -0.90 -25.65
N THR A 364 0.18 -1.12 -26.93
CA THR A 364 0.85 -2.16 -27.74
C THR A 364 2.36 -1.91 -27.91
N ILE A 365 2.80 -0.68 -28.17
CA ILE A 365 4.24 -0.40 -28.36
C ILE A 365 5.06 -0.50 -27.07
N THR A 366 4.39 -0.42 -25.92
CA THR A 366 5.03 -0.59 -24.60
C THR A 366 4.78 -1.97 -24.02
N ASP A 367 4.18 -2.88 -24.78
CA ASP A 367 3.81 -4.23 -24.33
C ASP A 367 3.02 -4.20 -23.00
N GLY A 368 2.10 -3.24 -22.90
CA GLY A 368 1.28 -3.01 -21.72
C GLY A 368 1.99 -2.37 -20.52
N MET A 369 3.29 -2.08 -20.61
CA MET A 369 4.06 -1.49 -19.51
C MET A 369 3.61 -0.08 -19.14
N PHE A 370 3.04 0.68 -20.10
CA PHE A 370 2.34 1.92 -19.79
C PHE A 370 0.91 1.61 -19.33
N ARG A 371 0.70 1.57 -18.01
CA ARG A 371 -0.52 1.02 -17.40
C ARG A 371 -1.72 1.94 -17.44
N MET A 372 -1.57 3.18 -16.97
CA MET A 372 -2.72 4.03 -16.61
C MET A 372 -2.77 5.29 -17.49
N PRO A 373 -3.68 5.38 -18.46
CA PRO A 373 -3.75 6.50 -19.40
C PRO A 373 -3.98 7.84 -18.70
N TRP A 374 -4.85 7.85 -17.67
CA TRP A 374 -5.18 9.07 -16.93
C TRP A 374 -3.98 9.74 -16.26
N ARG A 375 -2.84 9.04 -16.09
CA ARG A 375 -1.57 9.66 -15.64
C ARG A 375 -1.05 10.72 -16.61
N LEU A 376 -1.54 10.78 -17.85
CA LEU A 376 -1.18 11.85 -18.80
C LEU A 376 -2.00 13.14 -18.61
N ALA A 377 -3.07 13.10 -17.80
CA ALA A 377 -3.92 14.27 -17.59
C ALA A 377 -3.20 15.47 -16.93
N PRO A 378 -2.33 15.30 -15.90
CA PRO A 378 -1.57 16.42 -15.33
C PRO A 378 -0.69 17.15 -16.37
N ILE A 379 -0.16 16.43 -17.36
CA ILE A 379 0.62 17.01 -18.46
C ILE A 379 -0.26 17.95 -19.31
N PHE A 380 -1.44 17.47 -19.68
CA PHE A 380 -2.46 18.26 -20.37
C PHE A 380 -2.85 19.50 -19.54
N VAL A 381 -3.05 19.33 -18.22
CA VAL A 381 -3.43 20.43 -17.30
C VAL A 381 -2.34 21.49 -17.26
N ILE A 382 -1.06 21.12 -17.12
CA ILE A 382 0.07 22.05 -17.11
C ILE A 382 0.10 22.89 -18.38
N ALA A 383 0.09 22.24 -19.56
CA ALA A 383 0.12 22.93 -20.84
C ALA A 383 -1.14 23.79 -21.07
N GLY A 384 -2.32 23.27 -20.73
CA GLY A 384 -3.60 23.96 -20.83
C GLY A 384 -3.68 25.21 -19.96
N MET A 385 -3.12 25.17 -18.75
CA MET A 385 -3.08 26.33 -17.85
C MET A 385 -2.08 27.40 -18.30
N ILE A 386 -0.99 27.03 -18.96
CA ILE A 386 -0.11 28.01 -19.61
C ILE A 386 -0.81 28.68 -20.79
N PHE A 387 -1.50 27.90 -21.63
CA PHE A 387 -2.31 28.41 -22.73
C PHE A 387 -3.39 29.39 -22.26
N ALA A 388 -4.17 29.01 -21.24
CA ALA A 388 -5.22 29.85 -20.67
C ALA A 388 -4.61 31.11 -20.03
N GLY A 389 -3.55 30.96 -19.24
CA GLY A 389 -2.84 32.06 -18.61
C GLY A 389 -2.35 33.10 -19.62
N LYS A 390 -1.73 32.67 -20.73
CA LYS A 390 -1.28 33.56 -21.81
C LYS A 390 -2.44 34.20 -22.58
N THR A 391 -3.56 33.50 -22.72
CA THR A 391 -4.78 34.03 -23.36
C THR A 391 -5.39 35.18 -22.55
N TRP A 392 -5.53 35.00 -21.24
CA TRP A 392 -6.23 35.95 -20.37
C TRP A 392 -5.34 37.10 -19.86
N THR A 393 -4.02 36.94 -19.81
CA THR A 393 -3.10 37.97 -19.29
C THR A 393 -3.18 39.33 -19.99
N PRO A 394 -3.20 39.42 -21.34
CA PRO A 394 -3.33 40.72 -22.03
C PRO A 394 -4.67 41.41 -21.73
N LEU A 395 -5.73 40.62 -21.54
CA LEU A 395 -7.03 41.13 -21.14
C LEU A 395 -6.97 41.65 -19.70
N LEU A 396 -6.28 40.94 -18.79
CA LEU A 396 -6.08 41.34 -17.40
C LEU A 396 -5.21 42.58 -17.17
N THR A 397 -4.29 42.84 -18.09
CA THR A 397 -3.31 43.95 -17.95
C THR A 397 -3.68 45.17 -18.79
N GLY A 398 -4.54 45.04 -19.81
CA GLY A 398 -4.93 46.12 -20.70
C GLY A 398 -5.81 47.20 -20.04
N ARG A 399 -5.53 48.47 -20.35
CA ARG A 399 -6.33 49.64 -19.90
C ARG A 399 -7.72 49.75 -20.55
N ALA A 400 -7.93 49.08 -21.69
CA ALA A 400 -9.05 49.40 -22.60
C ALA A 400 -10.32 48.56 -22.43
N ILE A 401 -10.31 47.47 -21.63
CA ILE A 401 -11.45 46.53 -21.57
C ILE A 401 -11.89 46.18 -20.12
N LEU A 402 -11.08 46.45 -19.09
CA LEU A 402 -11.36 45.87 -17.76
C LEU A 402 -11.95 46.80 -16.70
N PRO A 403 -12.77 46.23 -15.80
CA PRO A 403 -13.29 46.87 -14.60
C PRO A 403 -12.18 47.21 -13.57
N PRO A 404 -12.50 48.01 -12.53
CA PRO A 404 -11.56 48.43 -11.48
C PRO A 404 -10.79 47.27 -10.84
N ARG A 405 -9.65 47.57 -10.19
CA ARG A 405 -8.79 46.58 -9.52
C ARG A 405 -9.58 45.59 -8.65
N SER A 406 -10.60 46.05 -7.94
CA SER A 406 -11.49 45.23 -7.12
C SER A 406 -12.18 44.12 -7.92
N ALA A 407 -12.77 44.45 -9.07
CA ALA A 407 -13.46 43.47 -9.92
C ALA A 407 -12.54 42.36 -10.44
N ARG A 408 -11.26 42.66 -10.67
CA ARG A 408 -10.26 41.64 -11.06
C ARG A 408 -9.98 40.67 -9.92
N VAL A 409 -9.88 41.18 -8.69
CA VAL A 409 -9.71 40.36 -7.49
C VAL A 409 -10.94 39.47 -7.29
N PHE A 410 -12.15 40.02 -7.41
CA PHE A 410 -13.38 39.24 -7.31
C PHE A 410 -13.50 38.18 -8.41
N ALA A 411 -13.10 38.49 -9.65
CA ALA A 411 -13.10 37.50 -10.73
C ALA A 411 -12.12 36.35 -10.47
N LEU A 412 -10.91 36.64 -9.96
CA LEU A 412 -9.94 35.62 -9.59
C LEU A 412 -10.38 34.79 -8.39
N ALA A 413 -10.96 35.44 -7.37
CA ALA A 413 -11.55 34.75 -6.23
C ALA A 413 -12.72 33.85 -6.64
N GLY A 414 -13.62 34.36 -7.50
CA GLY A 414 -14.71 33.58 -8.07
C GLY A 414 -14.22 32.40 -8.90
N ALA A 415 -13.15 32.56 -9.68
CA ALA A 415 -12.55 31.45 -10.43
C ALA A 415 -11.91 30.41 -9.50
N PHE A 416 -11.27 30.82 -8.41
CA PHE A 416 -10.76 29.89 -7.39
C PHE A 416 -11.89 29.15 -6.67
N LEU A 417 -13.00 29.83 -6.33
CA LEU A 417 -14.18 29.19 -5.75
C LEU A 417 -14.82 28.21 -6.74
N ALA A 418 -14.90 28.56 -8.03
CA ALA A 418 -15.39 27.66 -9.07
C ALA A 418 -14.50 26.41 -9.21
N LEU A 419 -13.17 26.56 -9.13
CA LEU A 419 -12.24 25.44 -9.03
C LEU A 419 -12.57 24.58 -7.80
N ALA A 420 -12.57 25.18 -6.61
CA ALA A 420 -12.80 24.47 -5.34
C ALA A 420 -14.13 23.70 -5.32
N VAL A 421 -15.20 24.25 -5.87
CA VAL A 421 -16.49 23.55 -6.03
C VAL A 421 -16.39 22.43 -7.07
N SER A 422 -15.79 22.69 -8.22
CA SER A 422 -15.71 21.71 -9.33
C SER A 422 -14.91 20.45 -8.99
N ILE A 423 -13.98 20.54 -8.04
CA ILE A 423 -13.14 19.43 -7.57
C ILE A 423 -13.52 18.96 -6.18
N ARG A 424 -14.60 19.50 -5.59
CA ARG A 424 -15.05 19.23 -4.22
C ARG A 424 -13.89 19.30 -3.21
N LEU A 425 -13.20 20.44 -3.16
CA LEU A 425 -12.05 20.66 -2.28
C LEU A 425 -12.39 20.52 -0.78
N TYR A 426 -13.68 20.61 -0.44
CA TYR A 426 -14.21 20.44 0.91
C TYR A 426 -14.37 18.96 1.33
N GLU A 427 -14.25 18.01 0.40
CA GLU A 427 -14.31 16.57 0.69
C GLU A 427 -12.90 15.99 0.90
N THR A 428 -12.79 14.97 1.73
CA THR A 428 -11.55 14.26 2.03
C THR A 428 -11.74 12.77 1.81
N ALA A 429 -10.72 12.06 1.34
CA ALA A 429 -10.79 10.61 1.26
C ALA A 429 -10.68 10.00 2.67
N PRO A 430 -11.22 8.79 2.89
CA PRO A 430 -11.05 8.09 4.16
C PRO A 430 -9.56 7.79 4.42
N LEU A 431 -9.21 7.72 5.71
CA LEU A 431 -7.91 7.25 6.18
C LEU A 431 -8.14 5.95 6.95
N ASP A 432 -7.17 5.04 6.88
CA ASP A 432 -7.21 3.77 7.59
C ASP A 432 -6.40 3.90 8.90
N PRO A 433 -6.74 3.17 9.97
CA PRO A 433 -5.91 3.12 11.16
C PRO A 433 -4.53 2.53 10.82
N VAL A 434 -3.50 2.96 11.55
CA VAL A 434 -2.18 2.31 11.47
C VAL A 434 -2.28 0.83 11.85
N PRO A 435 -1.44 -0.06 11.27
CA PRO A 435 -1.37 -1.45 11.70
C PRO A 435 -1.11 -1.59 13.21
N TYR A 436 -1.69 -2.63 13.82
CA TYR A 436 -1.57 -2.88 15.26
C TYR A 436 -0.10 -3.17 15.64
N PRO A 437 0.49 -2.49 16.63
CA PRO A 437 1.90 -2.67 16.99
C PRO A 437 2.09 -3.94 17.83
N TYR A 438 2.23 -5.10 17.19
CA TYR A 438 2.45 -6.36 17.89
C TYR A 438 3.84 -6.44 18.51
N THR A 439 3.89 -6.82 19.80
CA THR A 439 5.11 -6.96 20.59
C THR A 439 5.95 -8.14 20.11
N PHE A 440 5.33 -9.22 19.65
CA PHE A 440 6.09 -10.39 19.15
C PHE A 440 6.99 -10.07 17.94
N TYR A 441 6.66 -9.07 17.12
CA TYR A 441 7.55 -8.66 16.01
C TYR A 441 8.81 -7.95 16.53
N GLU A 442 8.71 -7.22 17.65
CA GLU A 442 9.88 -6.64 18.32
C GLU A 442 10.76 -7.75 18.93
N THR A 443 10.14 -8.80 19.48
CA THR A 443 10.86 -10.00 19.94
C THR A 443 11.63 -10.66 18.79
N MET A 444 10.99 -10.88 17.64
CA MET A 444 11.63 -11.41 16.43
C MET A 444 12.80 -10.53 15.95
N ALA A 445 12.65 -9.20 16.04
CA ALA A 445 13.71 -8.25 15.68
C ALA A 445 14.94 -8.36 16.60
N ALA A 446 14.72 -8.63 17.89
CA ALA A 446 15.77 -8.70 18.89
C ALA A 446 16.56 -10.03 18.86
N GLU A 447 16.05 -11.05 18.18
CA GLU A 447 16.73 -12.34 18.05
C GLU A 447 18.04 -12.22 17.24
N PRO A 448 19.08 -13.01 17.57
CA PRO A 448 20.39 -12.91 16.93
C PRO A 448 20.47 -13.66 15.57
N TYR A 449 19.34 -14.11 15.02
CA TYR A 449 19.29 -14.99 13.86
C TYR A 449 18.84 -14.23 12.60
N ASP A 450 19.73 -14.04 11.63
CA ASP A 450 19.42 -13.25 10.41
C ASP A 450 18.86 -14.09 9.24
N GLU A 451 18.82 -15.41 9.39
CA GLU A 451 18.59 -16.33 8.27
C GLU A 451 17.13 -16.75 8.10
N TYR A 452 16.27 -16.46 9.08
CA TYR A 452 14.92 -17.02 9.08
C TYR A 452 13.88 -16.17 8.37
N VAL A 453 12.81 -16.85 7.96
CA VAL A 453 11.65 -16.28 7.27
C VAL A 453 10.46 -16.21 8.22
N VAL A 454 9.73 -15.09 8.16
CA VAL A 454 8.41 -14.94 8.78
C VAL A 454 7.35 -15.20 7.72
N PHE A 455 6.47 -16.17 7.99
CA PHE A 455 5.39 -16.56 7.10
C PHE A 455 4.06 -15.98 7.60
N GLU A 456 3.51 -15.03 6.86
CA GLU A 456 2.30 -14.30 7.23
C GLU A 456 1.04 -14.96 6.64
N VAL A 457 0.02 -15.20 7.46
CA VAL A 457 -1.24 -15.86 7.07
C VAL A 457 -2.42 -14.91 7.32
N PRO A 458 -3.30 -14.63 6.33
CA PRO A 458 -3.29 -15.23 5.01
C PRO A 458 -2.16 -14.71 4.11
N THR A 459 -1.76 -15.52 3.13
CA THR A 459 -0.71 -15.12 2.19
C THR A 459 -1.27 -14.14 1.15
N GLY A 460 -0.63 -12.98 1.04
CA GLY A 460 -0.99 -11.91 0.12
C GLY A 460 0.21 -11.41 -0.67
N ILE A 461 0.03 -11.29 -1.99
CA ILE A 461 1.07 -10.83 -2.92
C ILE A 461 0.49 -9.76 -3.82
N GLY A 462 1.23 -8.67 -3.97
CA GLY A 462 0.88 -7.61 -4.90
C GLY A 462 1.97 -7.30 -5.90
N THR A 463 1.55 -7.04 -7.13
CA THR A 463 2.32 -6.27 -8.08
C THR A 463 1.51 -5.04 -8.46
N GLY A 464 2.11 -4.10 -9.18
CA GLY A 464 1.30 -2.99 -9.69
C GLY A 464 0.43 -3.36 -10.91
N GLU A 465 0.34 -4.64 -11.29
CA GLU A 465 -0.63 -5.16 -12.27
C GLU A 465 -1.75 -5.96 -11.61
N VAL A 466 -1.41 -6.79 -10.63
CA VAL A 466 -2.30 -7.79 -10.04
C VAL A 466 -2.09 -7.87 -8.54
N LEU A 467 -3.18 -8.05 -7.81
CA LEU A 467 -3.18 -8.30 -6.37
C LEU A 467 -3.83 -9.67 -6.15
N PHE A 468 -3.14 -10.57 -5.44
CA PHE A 468 -3.63 -11.90 -5.09
C PHE A 468 -3.90 -12.00 -3.58
N GLY A 469 -5.05 -12.58 -3.24
CA GLY A 469 -5.52 -12.67 -1.86
C GLY A 469 -6.14 -11.37 -1.37
N ASP A 470 -6.31 -11.26 -0.05
CA ASP A 470 -6.77 -10.02 0.57
C ASP A 470 -5.68 -8.94 0.42
N SER A 471 -6.05 -7.80 -0.15
CA SER A 471 -5.17 -6.64 -0.28
C SER A 471 -4.55 -6.20 1.05
N ARG A 472 -5.25 -6.37 2.18
CA ARG A 472 -4.75 -6.08 3.53
C ARG A 472 -3.62 -7.03 3.96
N ALA A 473 -3.63 -8.27 3.47
CA ALA A 473 -2.57 -9.24 3.75
C ALA A 473 -1.24 -8.91 3.04
N ILE A 474 -1.32 -8.20 1.91
CA ILE A 474 -0.14 -7.64 1.22
C ILE A 474 0.52 -6.57 2.10
N GLN A 475 -0.29 -5.79 2.83
CA GLN A 475 0.20 -4.70 3.69
C GLN A 475 0.95 -5.19 4.92
N LEU A 476 0.89 -6.49 5.25
CA LEU A 476 1.69 -7.10 6.33
C LEU A 476 3.20 -6.91 6.10
N GLN A 477 3.62 -6.61 4.87
CA GLN A 477 4.97 -6.14 4.56
C GLN A 477 5.42 -4.94 5.43
N PHE A 478 4.49 -4.13 5.93
CA PHE A 478 4.79 -3.06 6.89
C PHE A 478 5.54 -3.57 8.12
N TYR A 479 5.17 -4.75 8.65
CA TYR A 479 5.82 -5.35 9.82
C TYR A 479 7.27 -5.76 9.55
N GLY A 480 7.65 -5.92 8.27
CA GLY A 480 9.03 -6.18 7.84
C GLY A 480 10.02 -5.12 8.31
N MET A 481 9.57 -3.88 8.49
CA MET A 481 10.41 -2.82 9.05
C MET A 481 10.70 -3.01 10.54
N THR A 482 9.81 -3.73 11.25
CA THR A 482 9.91 -4.00 12.69
C THR A 482 10.75 -5.25 12.92
N HIS A 483 10.34 -6.40 12.37
CA HIS A 483 11.05 -7.66 12.61
C HIS A 483 12.33 -7.82 11.76
N THR A 484 12.49 -7.06 10.68
CA THR A 484 13.70 -7.04 9.82
C THR A 484 14.08 -8.39 9.19
N ARG A 485 13.12 -9.30 9.07
CA ARG A 485 13.30 -10.64 8.48
C ARG A 485 12.71 -10.72 7.09
N ARG A 486 13.12 -11.76 6.35
CA ARG A 486 12.53 -12.11 5.06
C ARG A 486 11.09 -12.58 5.25
N MET A 487 10.25 -12.35 4.24
CA MET A 487 8.85 -12.74 4.24
C MET A 487 8.38 -13.22 2.87
N VAL A 488 7.35 -14.08 2.90
CA VAL A 488 6.69 -14.60 1.70
C VAL A 488 5.71 -13.57 1.13
N ASN A 489 5.01 -12.84 1.99
CA ASN A 489 4.04 -11.82 1.60
C ASN A 489 4.71 -10.54 1.10
N GLY A 490 3.94 -9.73 0.38
CA GLY A 490 4.27 -8.32 0.14
C GLY A 490 4.07 -7.86 -1.30
N PHE A 491 4.60 -6.68 -1.60
CA PHE A 491 4.39 -5.98 -2.86
C PHE A 491 5.70 -5.65 -3.56
N ILE A 492 5.75 -5.96 -4.86
CA ILE A 492 6.81 -5.53 -5.77
C ILE A 492 6.16 -5.00 -7.04
N SER A 493 6.34 -3.71 -7.36
CA SER A 493 5.61 -3.05 -8.45
C SER A 493 5.67 -3.79 -9.80
N ARG A 494 6.79 -4.47 -10.04
CA ARG A 494 7.19 -5.17 -11.28
C ARG A 494 7.92 -6.48 -10.95
N ALA A 495 7.31 -7.37 -10.18
CA ALA A 495 7.84 -8.72 -10.00
C ALA A 495 7.59 -9.59 -11.25
N PRO A 496 8.56 -10.42 -11.64
CA PRO A 496 8.34 -11.51 -12.60
C PRO A 496 7.25 -12.48 -12.13
N ILE A 497 6.45 -13.00 -13.05
CA ILE A 497 5.36 -13.95 -12.80
C ILE A 497 5.87 -15.18 -12.05
N GLU A 498 7.02 -15.70 -12.48
CA GLU A 498 7.65 -16.88 -11.89
C GLU A 498 7.95 -16.73 -10.39
N ASN A 499 8.10 -15.50 -9.89
CA ASN A 499 8.42 -15.26 -8.49
C ASN A 499 7.21 -15.42 -7.55
N PHE A 500 5.98 -15.39 -8.06
CA PHE A 500 4.80 -15.39 -7.20
C PHE A 500 3.61 -16.20 -7.73
N TRP A 501 3.53 -16.53 -9.01
CA TRP A 501 2.32 -17.13 -9.59
C TRP A 501 2.02 -18.52 -9.02
N TYR A 502 3.07 -19.29 -8.67
CA TYR A 502 2.93 -20.60 -8.03
C TYR A 502 2.17 -20.53 -6.70
N MET A 503 2.25 -19.40 -5.99
CA MET A 503 1.56 -19.16 -4.71
C MET A 503 0.04 -18.96 -4.87
N VAL A 504 -0.43 -18.77 -6.09
CA VAL A 504 -1.86 -18.56 -6.37
C VAL A 504 -2.60 -19.89 -6.41
N TYR A 505 -2.06 -20.88 -7.13
CA TYR A 505 -2.73 -22.17 -7.31
C TYR A 505 -1.80 -23.39 -7.23
N ASP A 506 -0.55 -23.32 -7.68
CA ASP A 506 0.29 -24.52 -7.85
C ASP A 506 0.82 -25.09 -6.52
N ASP A 507 0.81 -24.26 -5.49
CA ASP A 507 1.34 -24.55 -4.17
C ASP A 507 0.22 -24.83 -3.15
N PRO A 508 -0.09 -26.10 -2.83
CA PRO A 508 -1.14 -26.45 -1.87
C PRO A 508 -1.07 -25.69 -0.54
N MET A 509 0.07 -25.66 0.12
CA MET A 509 0.22 -25.02 1.43
C MET A 509 0.05 -23.49 1.33
N ILE A 510 0.75 -22.82 0.41
CA ILE A 510 0.70 -21.36 0.32
C ILE A 510 -0.67 -20.89 -0.18
N SER A 511 -1.26 -21.63 -1.12
CA SER A 511 -2.58 -21.31 -1.66
C SER A 511 -3.69 -21.56 -0.64
N TRP A 512 -3.59 -22.63 0.16
CA TRP A 512 -4.51 -22.90 1.28
C TRP A 512 -4.41 -21.82 2.36
N LEU A 513 -3.20 -21.53 2.84
CA LEU A 513 -2.98 -20.43 3.80
C LEU A 513 -3.39 -19.07 3.22
N GLY A 514 -3.38 -18.93 1.90
CA GLY A 514 -3.91 -17.77 1.18
C GLY A 514 -5.41 -17.78 0.90
N GLN A 515 -6.16 -18.77 1.39
CA GLN A 515 -7.59 -19.00 1.20
C GLN A 515 -8.03 -19.13 -0.27
N ARG A 516 -7.15 -19.64 -1.13
CA ARG A 516 -7.41 -19.87 -2.56
C ARG A 516 -7.68 -21.33 -2.89
N ARG A 517 -7.36 -22.24 -1.96
CA ARG A 517 -7.63 -23.68 -2.04
C ARG A 517 -8.16 -24.19 -0.70
N TYR A 518 -8.91 -25.28 -0.76
CA TYR A 518 -9.25 -26.06 0.44
C TYR A 518 -8.00 -26.77 0.97
N LEU A 519 -8.02 -27.13 2.25
CA LEU A 519 -6.97 -27.96 2.83
C LEU A 519 -6.88 -29.31 2.12
N GLU A 520 -5.67 -29.68 1.71
CA GLU A 520 -5.31 -31.02 1.24
C GLU A 520 -4.28 -31.59 2.23
N PRO A 521 -4.71 -32.26 3.31
CA PRO A 521 -3.85 -32.55 4.48
C PRO A 521 -2.51 -33.19 4.11
N GLU A 522 -2.52 -34.24 3.28
CA GLU A 522 -1.28 -34.93 2.92
C GLU A 522 -0.30 -34.04 2.13
N ASN A 523 -0.82 -33.28 1.15
CA ASN A 523 -0.01 -32.38 0.33
C ASN A 523 0.52 -31.19 1.14
N VAL A 524 -0.32 -30.62 2.00
CA VAL A 524 0.05 -29.49 2.87
C VAL A 524 1.06 -29.94 3.92
N ALA A 525 0.87 -31.10 4.57
CA ALA A 525 1.85 -31.65 5.50
C ALA A 525 3.21 -31.88 4.83
N ALA A 526 3.23 -32.49 3.65
CA ALA A 526 4.47 -32.71 2.90
C ALA A 526 5.20 -31.39 2.60
N GLN A 527 4.46 -30.34 2.21
CA GLN A 527 5.05 -29.03 1.93
C GLN A 527 5.47 -28.27 3.18
N LEU A 528 4.75 -28.36 4.29
CA LEU A 528 5.19 -27.82 5.57
C LEU A 528 6.53 -28.46 5.98
N ARG A 529 6.62 -29.79 5.91
CA ARG A 529 7.86 -30.54 6.20
C ARG A 529 9.03 -30.13 5.31
N GLU A 530 8.77 -29.85 4.04
CA GLU A 530 9.83 -29.42 3.12
C GLU A 530 10.24 -27.96 3.37
N ARG A 531 9.27 -27.04 3.43
CA ARG A 531 9.52 -25.60 3.44
C ARG A 531 10.01 -25.06 4.75
N ILE A 532 9.52 -25.57 5.87
CA ILE A 532 9.97 -25.10 7.19
C ILE A 532 11.50 -25.15 7.27
N PHE A 533 12.11 -26.22 6.74
CA PHE A 533 13.56 -26.41 6.80
C PHE A 533 14.30 -25.88 5.56
N SER A 534 13.72 -25.95 4.36
CA SER A 534 14.39 -25.46 3.14
C SER A 534 14.32 -23.93 2.98
N TRP A 535 13.31 -23.27 3.54
CA TRP A 535 13.11 -21.82 3.52
C TRP A 535 13.44 -21.16 4.86
N PRO A 536 14.26 -21.80 5.69
CA PRO A 536 14.36 -21.56 7.13
C PRO A 536 13.18 -20.77 7.75
N ILE A 537 11.94 -21.29 7.69
CA ILE A 537 10.77 -20.58 8.25
C ILE A 537 10.89 -20.63 9.76
N GLY A 538 11.09 -19.49 10.41
CA GLY A 538 11.18 -19.41 11.88
C GLY A 538 9.82 -19.29 12.55
N TYR A 539 8.90 -18.56 11.91
CA TYR A 539 7.59 -18.27 12.47
C TYR A 539 6.49 -18.32 11.40
N ILE A 540 5.30 -18.77 11.80
CA ILE A 540 4.05 -18.64 11.05
C ILE A 540 3.10 -17.77 11.88
N VAL A 541 2.65 -16.65 11.32
CA VAL A 541 1.80 -15.67 12.02
C VAL A 541 0.42 -15.65 11.39
N ILE A 542 -0.62 -16.01 12.14
CA ILE A 542 -2.00 -16.09 11.68
C ILE A 542 -2.78 -14.84 12.12
N HIS A 543 -3.11 -13.97 11.18
CA HIS A 543 -3.91 -12.76 11.40
C HIS A 543 -5.40 -13.08 11.32
N GLN A 544 -6.00 -13.39 12.47
CA GLN A 544 -7.39 -13.79 12.62
C GLN A 544 -8.39 -12.78 12.01
N ASN A 545 -8.10 -11.49 12.12
CA ASN A 545 -8.93 -10.41 11.57
C ASN A 545 -8.95 -10.35 10.03
N LEU A 546 -7.95 -10.93 9.36
CA LEU A 546 -7.88 -11.01 7.89
C LEU A 546 -8.52 -12.29 7.34
N ILE A 547 -8.67 -13.32 8.18
CA ILE A 547 -9.32 -14.59 7.82
C ILE A 547 -10.82 -14.57 8.16
N GLY A 548 -11.16 -13.90 9.26
CA GLY A 548 -12.49 -13.92 9.86
C GLY A 548 -12.45 -14.73 11.16
N ARG A 549 -12.55 -14.03 12.29
CA ARG A 549 -12.46 -14.61 13.65
C ARG A 549 -13.50 -15.72 13.88
N ASP A 550 -14.68 -15.54 13.30
CA ASP A 550 -15.84 -16.39 13.53
C ASP A 550 -16.08 -17.39 12.38
N GLY A 551 -15.07 -17.56 11.51
CA GLY A 551 -15.15 -18.45 10.34
C GLY A 551 -14.57 -19.84 10.60
N PRO A 552 -15.10 -20.89 9.93
CA PRO A 552 -14.55 -22.24 10.03
C PRO A 552 -13.10 -22.35 9.52
N THR A 553 -12.71 -21.52 8.56
CA THR A 553 -11.35 -21.49 8.00
C THR A 553 -10.27 -21.21 9.05
N LEU A 554 -10.56 -20.34 10.03
CA LEU A 554 -9.58 -20.02 11.06
C LEU A 554 -9.35 -21.24 11.98
N GLN A 555 -10.42 -21.93 12.36
CA GLN A 555 -10.36 -23.15 13.16
C GLN A 555 -9.70 -24.30 12.39
N GLU A 556 -9.95 -24.41 11.07
CA GLU A 556 -9.24 -25.35 10.20
C GLU A 556 -7.73 -25.12 10.23
N ILE A 557 -7.26 -23.87 10.06
CA ILE A 557 -5.82 -23.56 10.04
C ILE A 557 -5.17 -23.82 11.40
N ILE A 558 -5.73 -23.24 12.47
CA ILE A 558 -5.20 -23.39 13.84
C ILE A 558 -5.24 -24.85 14.26
N GLY A 559 -6.40 -25.49 14.09
CA GLY A 559 -6.62 -26.88 14.46
C GLY A 559 -5.68 -27.83 13.72
N TYR A 560 -5.44 -27.59 12.42
CA TYR A 560 -4.51 -28.36 11.62
C TYR A 560 -3.05 -28.16 12.05
N LEU A 561 -2.60 -26.92 12.24
CA LEU A 561 -1.23 -26.63 12.69
C LEU A 561 -0.96 -27.21 14.08
N ASN A 562 -1.93 -27.15 14.99
CA ASN A 562 -1.80 -27.69 16.33
C ASN A 562 -1.60 -29.21 16.38
N GLN A 563 -1.95 -29.96 15.32
CA GLN A 563 -1.72 -31.41 15.23
C GLN A 563 -0.29 -31.81 14.81
N HIS A 564 0.48 -30.89 14.22
CA HIS A 564 1.82 -31.18 13.70
C HIS A 564 2.89 -30.67 14.66
N ASP A 565 2.92 -31.23 15.87
CA ASP A 565 3.94 -30.89 16.86
C ASP A 565 5.37 -31.20 16.40
N ASP A 566 5.52 -32.14 15.44
CA ASP A 566 6.80 -32.41 14.77
C ASP A 566 7.29 -31.25 13.89
N LEU A 567 6.46 -30.24 13.63
CA LEU A 567 6.75 -29.14 12.71
C LEU A 567 6.59 -27.75 13.31
N VAL A 568 5.54 -27.54 14.11
CA VAL A 568 5.20 -26.24 14.66
C VAL A 568 4.72 -26.36 16.09
N CYS A 569 4.92 -25.30 16.84
CA CYS A 569 4.49 -25.17 18.22
C CYS A 569 3.92 -23.77 18.42
N PRO A 570 2.87 -23.62 19.24
CA PRO A 570 2.38 -22.31 19.60
C PRO A 570 3.45 -21.50 20.34
N PHE A 571 3.59 -20.22 20.00
CA PHE A 571 4.55 -19.33 20.64
C PHE A 571 3.84 -18.27 21.49
N THR A 572 2.88 -17.56 20.91
CA THR A 572 2.07 -16.56 21.63
C THR A 572 0.77 -16.26 20.90
N VAL A 573 -0.21 -15.76 21.63
CA VAL A 573 -1.39 -15.10 21.08
C VAL A 573 -1.37 -13.64 21.53
N GLU A 574 -1.43 -12.71 20.59
CA GLU A 574 -1.44 -11.27 20.88
C GLU A 574 -2.47 -10.60 19.99
N GLY A 575 -3.51 -10.00 20.59
CA GLY A 575 -4.57 -9.33 19.85
C GLY A 575 -5.25 -10.26 18.84
N ASP A 576 -5.08 -9.96 17.55
CA ASP A 576 -5.63 -10.72 16.42
C ASP A 576 -4.64 -11.70 15.79
N ALA A 577 -3.51 -11.96 16.42
CA ALA A 577 -2.48 -12.83 15.89
C ALA A 577 -2.31 -14.09 16.75
N VAL A 578 -2.31 -15.26 16.10
CA VAL A 578 -1.80 -16.50 16.68
C VAL A 578 -0.44 -16.79 16.04
N VAL A 579 0.60 -16.86 16.86
CA VAL A 579 1.97 -17.02 16.38
C VAL A 579 2.43 -18.43 16.69
N TYR A 580 2.88 -19.13 15.66
CA TYR A 580 3.56 -20.41 15.75
C TYR A 580 5.05 -20.19 15.53
N ARG A 581 5.86 -20.82 16.37
CA ARG A 581 7.28 -21.03 16.08
C ARG A 581 7.42 -22.39 15.40
N THR A 582 8.34 -22.52 14.46
CA THR A 582 8.58 -23.81 13.79
C THR A 582 9.70 -24.59 14.48
N ARG A 583 9.77 -25.89 14.23
CA ARG A 583 10.84 -26.77 14.69
C ARG A 583 12.19 -26.50 14.00
N TRP A 584 12.22 -25.68 12.96
CA TRP A 584 13.48 -25.17 12.40
C TRP A 584 14.13 -24.12 13.31
N HIS A 585 13.33 -23.36 14.07
CA HIS A 585 13.82 -22.21 14.84
C HIS A 585 14.91 -22.63 15.86
N PRO A 586 16.05 -21.91 15.95
CA PRO A 586 17.18 -22.33 16.79
C PRO A 586 16.86 -22.47 18.28
N ASP A 587 15.94 -21.66 18.80
CA ASP A 587 15.51 -21.74 20.21
C ASP A 587 14.60 -22.95 20.51
N GLY A 588 14.26 -23.75 19.49
CA GLY A 588 13.30 -24.84 19.62
C GLY A 588 11.89 -24.37 19.96
N CYS A 589 11.05 -25.33 20.33
CA CYS A 589 9.64 -25.10 20.62
C CYS A 589 9.40 -24.92 22.12
N PRO A 590 8.66 -23.87 22.54
CA PRO A 590 8.16 -23.80 23.90
C PRO A 590 7.12 -24.90 24.14
N PRO A 591 6.96 -25.35 25.40
CA PRO A 591 5.92 -26.31 25.75
C PRO A 591 4.53 -25.67 25.66
N ARG A 592 3.55 -26.46 25.27
CA ARG A 592 2.11 -26.15 25.23
C ARG A 592 1.44 -26.46 26.57
N THR A 593 2.11 -26.12 27.66
CA THR A 593 1.57 -26.32 29.01
C THR A 593 0.52 -25.26 29.32
N PRO A 594 -0.71 -25.64 29.73
CA PRO A 594 -1.72 -24.66 30.12
C PRO A 594 -1.28 -23.83 31.32
N PRO A 595 -1.86 -22.64 31.55
CA PRO A 595 -1.60 -21.85 32.74
C PRO A 595 -1.81 -22.63 34.05
N GLU A 596 -0.80 -22.63 34.91
CA GLU A 596 -0.88 -23.21 36.26
C GLU A 596 -1.56 -22.20 37.21
N VAL A 597 -2.81 -22.47 37.61
CA VAL A 597 -3.61 -21.58 38.47
C VAL A 597 -3.41 -21.83 39.96
N ALA A 598 -2.98 -23.05 40.30
CA ALA A 598 -2.52 -23.47 41.62
C ALA A 598 -1.45 -24.56 41.44
N PRO A 599 -0.61 -24.86 42.45
CA PRO A 599 0.41 -25.90 42.31
C PRO A 599 -0.16 -27.24 41.82
N GLY A 600 0.27 -27.69 40.64
CA GLY A 600 -0.23 -28.90 39.99
C GLY A 600 -1.61 -28.79 39.35
N GLU A 601 -2.22 -27.60 39.28
CA GLU A 601 -3.54 -27.34 38.68
C GLU A 601 -3.38 -26.48 37.43
N PHE A 602 -3.61 -27.09 36.27
CA PHE A 602 -3.49 -26.46 34.95
C PHE A 602 -4.87 -26.25 34.35
N VAL A 603 -5.21 -25.03 33.93
CA VAL A 603 -6.55 -24.70 33.42
C VAL A 603 -6.48 -24.02 32.06
N ILE A 604 -7.30 -24.50 31.13
CA ILE A 604 -7.58 -23.85 29.85
C ILE A 604 -8.98 -23.26 29.94
N ASP A 605 -9.07 -21.93 29.89
CA ASP A 605 -10.32 -21.20 29.72
C ASP A 605 -10.69 -21.21 28.22
N ILE A 606 -11.67 -22.02 27.86
CA ILE A 606 -12.11 -22.24 26.49
C ILE A 606 -13.00 -21.07 26.06
N GLY A 607 -12.61 -20.39 25.00
CA GLY A 607 -13.23 -19.17 24.50
C GLY A 607 -12.54 -17.90 24.96
N ALA A 608 -11.68 -17.95 25.99
CA ALA A 608 -10.82 -16.83 26.35
C ALA A 608 -9.67 -16.65 25.35
N PRO A 609 -9.13 -15.42 25.20
CA PRO A 609 -7.92 -15.19 24.39
C PRO A 609 -6.74 -16.04 24.88
N GLY A 610 -6.08 -16.73 23.96
CA GLY A 610 -4.97 -17.64 24.26
C GLY A 610 -5.34 -19.11 24.14
N ASP A 611 -6.63 -19.46 24.17
CA ASP A 611 -7.09 -20.85 24.04
C ASP A 611 -6.75 -21.45 22.67
N GLU A 612 -6.58 -20.60 21.65
CA GLU A 612 -6.32 -20.98 20.26
C GLU A 612 -5.14 -21.95 20.12
N VAL A 613 -4.15 -21.84 20.99
CA VAL A 613 -2.94 -22.68 20.99
C VAL A 613 -3.21 -24.13 21.36
N HIS A 614 -4.34 -24.42 22.00
CA HIS A 614 -4.71 -25.75 22.45
C HIS A 614 -5.75 -26.43 21.55
N LEU A 615 -6.47 -25.68 20.70
CA LEU A 615 -7.61 -26.20 19.96
C LEU A 615 -7.20 -27.06 18.76
N GLY A 616 -7.81 -28.23 18.60
CA GLY A 616 -7.72 -29.04 17.40
C GLY A 616 -8.95 -28.92 16.50
N TRP A 617 -9.26 -29.96 15.73
CA TRP A 617 -10.49 -30.03 14.94
C TRP A 617 -11.73 -30.18 15.84
N GLY A 618 -12.90 -29.77 15.34
CA GLY A 618 -14.19 -29.98 16.00
C GLY A 618 -14.69 -28.82 16.86
N TRP A 619 -13.91 -27.74 17.00
CA TRP A 619 -14.32 -26.53 17.70
C TRP A 619 -14.97 -25.52 16.75
N HIS A 620 -15.98 -24.82 17.26
CA HIS A 620 -16.50 -23.60 16.67
C HIS A 620 -15.77 -22.36 17.21
N TYR A 621 -16.08 -21.21 16.63
CA TYR A 621 -15.58 -19.93 17.13
C TYR A 621 -16.06 -19.63 18.56
N ARG A 622 -15.32 -18.75 19.25
CA ARG A 622 -15.62 -18.34 20.63
C ARG A 622 -16.90 -17.54 20.72
N GLU A 623 -17.61 -17.70 21.83
CA GLU A 623 -18.81 -16.94 22.18
C GLU A 623 -18.71 -16.40 23.59
N ASP A 624 -19.37 -15.25 23.82
CA ASP A 624 -19.68 -14.75 25.15
C ASP A 624 -21.18 -14.95 25.38
N VAL A 625 -21.51 -15.90 26.25
CA VAL A 625 -22.88 -16.26 26.59
C VAL A 625 -23.12 -15.92 28.06
N PHE A 626 -23.81 -14.80 28.29
CA PHE A 626 -24.11 -14.29 29.64
C PHE A 626 -22.87 -14.01 30.50
N GLY A 627 -21.76 -13.56 29.90
CA GLY A 627 -20.51 -13.25 30.61
C GLY A 627 -19.61 -14.46 30.85
N VAL A 628 -19.95 -15.61 30.25
CA VAL A 628 -19.11 -16.81 30.21
C VAL A 628 -18.52 -16.92 28.81
N THR A 629 -17.19 -16.96 28.73
CA THR A 629 -16.49 -17.31 27.51
C THR A 629 -16.61 -18.81 27.29
N LEU A 630 -17.03 -19.22 26.09
CA LEU A 630 -17.14 -20.64 25.77
C LEU A 630 -16.91 -20.88 24.27
N ARG A 631 -16.71 -22.15 23.93
CA ARG A 631 -16.79 -22.63 22.54
C ARG A 631 -17.74 -23.79 22.43
N TRP A 632 -18.40 -23.88 21.28
CA TRP A 632 -19.17 -25.06 20.92
C TRP A 632 -18.28 -26.12 20.28
N MET A 633 -18.52 -27.37 20.67
CA MET A 633 -18.13 -28.58 19.95
C MET A 633 -19.23 -28.97 18.97
N GLY A 634 -18.91 -29.77 17.96
CA GLY A 634 -19.89 -30.40 17.07
C GLY A 634 -19.64 -30.21 15.58
N GLU A 635 -18.64 -29.40 15.21
CA GLU A 635 -18.29 -29.20 13.79
C GLU A 635 -17.90 -30.53 13.11
N TYR A 636 -17.23 -31.40 13.87
CA TYR A 636 -16.89 -32.77 13.50
C TYR A 636 -17.54 -33.76 14.48
N PRO A 637 -17.54 -35.07 14.21
CA PRO A 637 -18.04 -36.06 15.18
C PRO A 637 -17.24 -36.12 16.49
N GLN A 638 -16.00 -35.62 16.47
CA GLN A 638 -15.10 -35.55 17.61
C GLN A 638 -14.45 -34.19 17.67
N THR A 639 -14.13 -33.73 18.88
CA THR A 639 -13.38 -32.50 19.09
C THR A 639 -12.03 -32.81 19.73
N ARG A 640 -10.96 -32.13 19.31
CA ARG A 640 -9.59 -32.40 19.75
C ARG A 640 -9.01 -31.21 20.51
N LEU A 641 -8.18 -31.49 21.51
CA LEU A 641 -7.45 -30.52 22.31
C LEU A 641 -6.03 -31.06 22.54
N TYR A 642 -5.05 -30.19 22.52
CA TYR A 642 -3.63 -30.53 22.61
C TYR A 642 -2.99 -29.82 23.79
N VAL A 643 -2.28 -30.57 24.64
CA VAL A 643 -1.67 -30.06 25.87
C VAL A 643 -0.34 -30.74 26.16
N ASP A 644 0.58 -30.00 26.80
CA ASP A 644 1.78 -30.58 27.39
C ASP A 644 1.62 -30.55 28.92
N LEU A 645 1.65 -31.72 29.57
CA LEU A 645 1.43 -31.86 31.00
C LEU A 645 2.60 -32.60 31.64
N PRO A 646 3.17 -32.12 32.77
CA PRO A 646 4.19 -32.87 33.49
C PRO A 646 3.74 -34.32 33.79
N PRO A 647 4.60 -35.35 33.65
CA PRO A 647 4.20 -36.72 33.93
C PRO A 647 3.73 -36.93 35.37
N ALA A 648 2.44 -37.14 35.56
CA ALA A 648 1.79 -37.40 36.85
C ALA A 648 0.38 -37.96 36.65
N ASP A 649 -0.25 -38.44 37.72
CA ASP A 649 -1.68 -38.74 37.71
C ASP A 649 -2.47 -37.44 37.84
N TYR A 650 -3.51 -37.27 37.03
CA TYR A 650 -4.37 -36.09 37.04
C TYR A 650 -5.84 -36.47 37.20
N THR A 651 -6.59 -35.56 37.80
CA THR A 651 -8.04 -35.49 37.68
C THR A 651 -8.37 -34.42 36.63
N VAL A 652 -8.97 -34.84 35.52
CA VAL A 652 -9.43 -33.94 34.45
C VAL A 652 -10.86 -33.54 34.74
N THR A 653 -11.11 -32.25 34.92
CA THR A 653 -12.47 -31.70 35.06
C THR A 653 -12.81 -30.83 33.86
N ILE A 654 -13.98 -31.04 33.27
CA ILE A 654 -14.49 -30.25 32.15
C ILE A 654 -15.79 -29.58 32.58
N THR A 655 -15.91 -28.29 32.35
CA THR A 655 -17.19 -27.58 32.52
C THR A 655 -17.91 -27.48 31.19
N ALA A 656 -19.02 -28.21 31.08
CA ALA A 656 -19.75 -28.34 29.81
C ALA A 656 -21.28 -28.33 29.98
N GLN A 657 -21.97 -27.99 28.89
CA GLN A 657 -23.42 -28.06 28.76
C GLN A 657 -23.79 -28.62 27.39
N ALA A 658 -24.75 -29.55 27.34
CA ALA A 658 -25.21 -30.12 26.09
C ALA A 658 -26.20 -29.19 25.37
N PHE A 659 -26.12 -29.15 24.04
CA PHE A 659 -27.06 -28.39 23.22
C PHE A 659 -28.36 -29.19 22.99
N HIS A 660 -29.49 -28.64 23.46
CA HIS A 660 -30.87 -29.10 23.23
C HIS A 660 -31.26 -30.48 23.79
N GLU A 661 -30.40 -31.49 23.68
CA GLU A 661 -30.59 -32.85 24.18
C GLU A 661 -29.36 -33.28 25.01
N PRO A 662 -29.52 -34.09 26.07
CA PRO A 662 -28.38 -34.64 26.79
C PRO A 662 -27.45 -35.42 25.86
N ARG A 663 -26.14 -35.31 26.08
CA ARG A 663 -25.11 -35.97 25.27
C ARG A 663 -24.26 -36.92 26.09
N THR A 664 -23.83 -38.00 25.47
CA THR A 664 -22.85 -38.90 26.09
C THR A 664 -21.46 -38.43 25.67
N LEU A 665 -20.60 -38.10 26.64
CA LEU A 665 -19.22 -37.67 26.43
C LEU A 665 -18.25 -38.73 26.96
N GLN A 666 -17.39 -39.26 26.08
CA GLN A 666 -16.23 -40.05 26.42
C GLN A 666 -14.97 -39.22 26.18
N LEU A 667 -14.12 -39.11 27.21
CA LEU A 667 -12.81 -38.50 27.06
C LEU A 667 -11.81 -39.58 26.65
N ILE A 668 -11.03 -39.35 25.61
CA ILE A 668 -9.97 -40.24 25.13
C ILE A 668 -8.67 -39.44 25.16
N VAL A 669 -7.63 -39.96 25.78
CA VAL A 669 -6.30 -39.32 25.81
C VAL A 669 -5.29 -40.28 25.21
N ASN A 670 -4.56 -39.84 24.19
CA ASN A 670 -3.58 -40.65 23.46
C ASN A 670 -4.14 -42.04 23.07
N ASP A 671 -5.31 -42.04 22.43
CA ASP A 671 -6.08 -43.23 22.03
C ASP A 671 -6.59 -44.14 23.17
N GLN A 672 -6.45 -43.74 24.43
CA GLN A 672 -6.97 -44.48 25.60
C GLN A 672 -8.22 -43.81 26.19
N PRO A 673 -9.39 -44.49 26.25
CA PRO A 673 -10.58 -43.94 26.88
C PRO A 673 -10.40 -43.83 28.40
N LEU A 674 -10.78 -42.69 28.98
CA LEU A 674 -10.75 -42.43 30.41
C LEU A 674 -12.09 -42.74 31.07
N GLY A 675 -12.09 -43.66 32.05
CA GLY A 675 -13.27 -43.96 32.87
C GLY A 675 -14.51 -44.42 32.08
N THR A 676 -15.69 -44.18 32.64
CA THR A 676 -16.98 -44.43 31.97
C THR A 676 -17.50 -43.14 31.31
N PRO A 677 -18.19 -43.22 30.16
CA PRO A 677 -18.79 -42.05 29.52
C PRO A 677 -19.70 -41.27 30.48
N ALA A 678 -19.63 -39.94 30.45
CA ALA A 678 -20.47 -39.06 31.24
C ALA A 678 -21.69 -38.59 30.42
N THR A 679 -22.87 -38.46 31.06
CA THR A 679 -24.03 -37.82 30.42
C THR A 679 -24.05 -36.33 30.74
N VAL A 680 -23.79 -35.49 29.74
CA VAL A 680 -23.79 -34.04 29.85
C VAL A 680 -25.23 -33.51 29.77
N SER A 681 -25.65 -32.76 30.79
CA SER A 681 -26.99 -32.19 30.89
C SER A 681 -27.19 -30.95 30.01
N THR A 682 -28.44 -30.70 29.61
CA THR A 682 -28.88 -29.48 28.91
C THR A 682 -29.22 -28.34 29.85
N ASP A 683 -29.39 -28.60 31.14
CA ASP A 683 -30.02 -27.65 32.06
C ASP A 683 -29.08 -26.54 32.54
N GLN A 684 -27.80 -26.87 32.71
CA GLN A 684 -26.77 -25.96 33.22
C GLN A 684 -25.37 -26.40 32.80
N LEU A 685 -24.44 -25.46 32.76
CA LEU A 685 -23.00 -25.76 32.79
C LEU A 685 -22.69 -26.50 34.09
N ALA A 686 -22.11 -27.69 33.97
CA ALA A 686 -21.74 -28.53 35.10
C ALA A 686 -20.35 -29.13 34.90
N GLU A 687 -19.73 -29.52 36.01
CA GLU A 687 -18.42 -30.17 36.01
C GLU A 687 -18.55 -31.69 35.78
N TYR A 688 -17.73 -32.22 34.88
CA TYR A 688 -17.59 -33.65 34.61
C TYR A 688 -16.14 -34.05 34.81
N THR A 689 -15.90 -35.14 35.54
CA THR A 689 -14.56 -35.50 36.03
C THR A 689 -14.14 -36.88 35.53
N PHE A 690 -12.87 -37.00 35.13
CA PHE A 690 -12.22 -38.20 34.62
C PHE A 690 -10.85 -38.37 35.29
N ASP A 691 -10.48 -39.61 35.62
CA ASP A 691 -9.12 -39.92 36.09
C ASP A 691 -8.21 -40.12 34.87
N LEU A 692 -7.08 -39.43 34.84
CA LEU A 692 -6.05 -39.49 33.81
C LEU A 692 -4.75 -40.04 34.42
N PRO A 693 -4.46 -41.34 34.27
CA PRO A 693 -3.24 -41.96 34.78
C PRO A 693 -1.98 -41.42 34.10
N ALA A 694 -0.87 -41.32 34.84
CA ALA A 694 0.43 -40.85 34.32
C ALA A 694 0.91 -41.67 33.11
N GLU A 695 0.61 -42.97 33.08
CA GLU A 695 0.97 -43.88 31.99
C GLU A 695 0.30 -43.54 30.65
N VAL A 696 -0.86 -42.88 30.69
CA VAL A 696 -1.58 -42.43 29.48
C VAL A 696 -0.96 -41.14 28.93
N ILE A 697 -0.48 -40.26 29.81
CA ILE A 697 0.22 -39.01 29.44
C ILE A 697 1.58 -39.31 28.82
N GLY A 698 2.27 -40.35 29.29
CA GLY A 698 3.59 -40.73 28.76
C GLY A 698 4.70 -39.79 29.22
N ASP A 699 5.42 -39.18 28.28
CA ASP A 699 6.50 -38.23 28.57
C ASP A 699 6.01 -36.82 28.88
N GLY A 700 4.71 -36.56 28.70
CA GLY A 700 4.09 -35.27 28.98
C GLY A 700 4.03 -34.33 27.81
N ASP A 701 4.65 -34.69 26.68
CA ASP A 701 4.71 -33.83 25.50
C ASP A 701 3.60 -34.21 24.51
N HIS A 702 2.91 -33.21 23.98
CA HIS A 702 1.90 -33.32 22.92
C HIS A 702 0.78 -34.34 23.19
N SER A 703 0.20 -34.32 24.39
CA SER A 703 -0.95 -35.16 24.71
C SER A 703 -2.18 -34.71 23.93
N GLU A 704 -2.78 -35.64 23.17
CA GLU A 704 -4.04 -35.40 22.46
C GLU A 704 -5.22 -35.83 23.33
N VAL A 705 -6.10 -34.88 23.63
CA VAL A 705 -7.36 -35.07 24.35
C VAL A 705 -8.51 -34.98 23.34
N VAL A 706 -9.23 -36.08 23.16
CA VAL A 706 -10.37 -36.19 22.25
C VAL A 706 -11.67 -36.24 23.06
N PHE A 707 -12.57 -35.32 22.76
CA PHE A 707 -13.95 -35.30 23.23
C PHE A 707 -14.80 -36.06 22.20
N ASP A 708 -15.13 -37.31 22.54
CA ASP A 708 -15.99 -38.18 21.74
C ASP A 708 -17.42 -38.09 22.24
N TYR A 709 -18.31 -37.48 21.45
CA TYR A 709 -19.72 -37.34 21.78
C TYR A 709 -20.61 -38.10 20.80
N ASP A 710 -21.76 -38.54 21.28
CA ASP A 710 -22.64 -39.43 20.53
C ASP A 710 -23.32 -38.78 19.31
N ASP A 711 -23.65 -37.49 19.38
CA ASP A 711 -24.40 -36.79 18.32
C ASP A 711 -24.35 -35.24 18.44
N TRP A 712 -24.89 -34.51 17.46
CA TRP A 712 -25.05 -33.05 17.43
C TRP A 712 -26.43 -32.62 16.89
N ARG A 713 -26.85 -31.36 17.09
CA ARG A 713 -28.03 -30.78 16.42
C ARG A 713 -27.67 -29.46 15.73
N VAL A 714 -28.45 -29.10 14.71
CA VAL A 714 -28.38 -27.78 14.08
C VAL A 714 -29.54 -26.92 14.60
N PRO A 715 -29.30 -25.77 15.26
CA PRO A 715 -30.35 -24.94 15.83
C PRO A 715 -31.45 -24.55 14.82
N ALA A 716 -31.07 -24.27 13.57
CA ALA A 716 -32.03 -23.92 12.52
C ALA A 716 -32.99 -25.06 12.15
N GLU A 717 -32.53 -26.31 12.18
CA GLU A 717 -33.37 -27.49 11.90
C GLU A 717 -34.40 -27.72 13.01
N LEU A 718 -34.09 -27.26 14.23
CA LEU A 718 -34.98 -27.28 15.39
C LEU A 718 -35.92 -26.06 15.45
N GLY A 719 -35.80 -25.11 14.52
CA GLY A 719 -36.55 -23.86 14.55
C GLY A 719 -36.12 -22.89 15.66
N LEU A 720 -34.90 -23.05 16.20
CA LEU A 720 -34.35 -22.23 17.28
C LEU A 720 -33.52 -21.02 16.79
N GLY A 721 -33.58 -20.70 15.50
CA GLY A 721 -32.88 -19.55 14.92
C GLY A 721 -32.42 -19.79 13.48
N GLY A 722 -31.49 -18.95 13.02
CA GLY A 722 -30.86 -19.07 11.70
C GLY A 722 -29.51 -19.81 11.71
N ASP A 723 -29.02 -20.20 12.89
CA ASP A 723 -27.70 -20.81 13.06
C ASP A 723 -27.64 -22.21 12.42
N GLN A 724 -26.72 -22.38 11.48
CA GLN A 724 -26.50 -23.59 10.70
C GLN A 724 -25.40 -24.50 11.27
N ARG A 725 -24.77 -24.09 12.37
CA ARG A 725 -23.70 -24.87 12.99
C ARG A 725 -24.24 -26.13 13.63
N ARG A 726 -23.40 -27.15 13.64
CA ARG A 726 -23.64 -28.41 14.35
C ARG A 726 -23.15 -28.24 15.78
N LEU A 727 -24.05 -28.22 16.75
CA LEU A 727 -23.73 -27.99 18.15
C LEU A 727 -23.97 -29.27 18.95
N ALA A 728 -22.93 -29.72 19.66
CA ALA A 728 -22.97 -30.85 20.58
C ALA A 728 -22.91 -30.38 22.03
N LEU A 729 -21.76 -29.81 22.42
CA LEU A 729 -21.46 -29.37 23.79
C LEU A 729 -20.90 -27.94 23.76
N ALA A 730 -21.37 -27.07 24.65
CA ALA A 730 -20.66 -25.83 24.99
C ALA A 730 -19.66 -26.15 26.11
N VAL A 731 -18.42 -25.69 25.97
CA VAL A 731 -17.36 -25.88 26.97
C VAL A 731 -16.78 -24.53 27.38
N ASP A 732 -16.74 -24.31 28.69
CA ASP A 732 -16.24 -23.10 29.36
C ASP A 732 -14.76 -23.27 29.73
N TRP A 733 -14.38 -24.35 30.42
CA TRP A 733 -12.98 -24.63 30.72
C TRP A 733 -12.68 -26.11 30.86
N VAL A 734 -11.39 -26.43 30.75
CA VAL A 734 -10.81 -27.76 31.01
C VAL A 734 -9.69 -27.62 32.02
N ARG A 735 -9.75 -28.38 33.12
CA ARG A 735 -8.78 -28.37 34.21
C ARG A 735 -8.10 -29.73 34.33
N PHE A 736 -6.80 -29.73 34.55
CA PHE A 736 -5.99 -30.87 34.90
C PHE A 736 -5.40 -30.63 36.30
N ALA A 737 -5.90 -31.33 37.30
CA ALA A 737 -5.42 -31.22 38.69
C ALA A 737 -4.59 -32.45 39.06
N GLN A 738 -3.31 -32.27 39.35
CA GLN A 738 -2.41 -33.35 39.75
C GLN A 738 -2.95 -34.01 41.02
N GLN A 739 -3.06 -35.34 41.00
CA GLN A 739 -3.43 -36.10 42.18
C GLN A 739 -2.24 -36.07 43.14
N ASP A 740 -2.51 -35.80 44.42
CA ASP A 740 -1.50 -35.94 45.46
C ASP A 740 -0.97 -37.38 45.38
N SER A 741 0.26 -37.53 44.86
CA SER A 741 1.01 -38.78 44.93
C SER A 741 1.22 -39.03 46.41
N GLY A 742 0.24 -39.67 47.04
CA GLY A 742 0.14 -39.76 48.48
C GLY A 742 1.51 -40.12 48.99
N GLN A 743 2.13 -39.22 49.79
CA GLN A 743 3.34 -39.58 50.51
C GLN A 743 3.03 -40.94 51.11
N PRO A 744 3.82 -42.00 50.77
CA PRO A 744 3.57 -43.31 51.33
C PRO A 744 3.47 -43.07 52.83
N THR A 745 2.28 -43.32 53.38
CA THR A 745 2.08 -43.21 54.80
C THR A 745 2.99 -44.28 55.37
N ASP A 746 4.17 -43.87 55.83
CA ASP A 746 5.13 -44.72 56.52
C ASP A 746 4.38 -45.27 57.73
N GLY A 747 3.78 -46.45 57.53
CA GLY A 747 3.02 -47.18 58.52
C GLY A 747 4.00 -47.64 59.60
N SER A 748 3.96 -46.92 60.72
CA SER A 748 4.50 -47.35 62.01
C SER A 748 3.82 -48.60 62.52
#